data_AF-A0AAD5LLU4-F1
#
_entry.id   AF-A0AAD5LLU4-F1
#
_cell.length_a   1.000
_cell.length_b   1.000
_cell.length_c   1.000
_cell.angle_alpha   90.00
_cell.angle_beta   90.00
_cell.angle_gamma   90.00
#
_symmetry.space_group_name_H-M   'P 1'
#
loop_
_entity.id
_entity.type
_entity.pdbx_description
1 polymer ?
#
loop_
_entity_poly.entity_id
_entity_poly.type
_entity_poly.pdbx_seq_one_letter_code
_entity_poly.pdbx_strand_id
1 'polypeptide(L)'
;MPDSRDLGRALGLVSSLTALTLHVSYVASYSYEAQQFYVQSFVNAEIQNAYSKALGISYQATLTKSLTICISSSLICAANLLAAVVATVRHRRLLVREPNAPSARQQLSSKLSAIKQRTMRRSGSAAHGGSSSCMACVRRIASSVLAVLKVLHERWRTYFTMDGAEYEVGTELREAVEVLTQANVLRRTTSVVADVRVTALVAGILLLNCWSTPLLRYLGRRWSEMTGRVVRLLVSMLLATVFTVSLPFYTWRRINVLSATVDIWIDPATTAELSAVTRLGLLDSWLDIVSTRVAAVTAILAIETIKNKVATLRPSSSIGRVAVGSSLSDIRPTEQKELQSPTQESDEPPAQRPFHSLRARIYDGVSIAVGILVLVFQVEALASNTLHAPIPGLSCDRLVYPWRTRLWPCSVLEINCYRAGTPGLDADLTRLLAKIYQPSLVHVRFTHCGALEMPQSIRSFRNLAHLELFNVTLRRWDDTATLVDSAQPTLGRLWLFHVANMSTLPSGLSASGFPVVDLQSCHTDLASLPSDLHTRWPSLMSRVSLESSKLGEIPRVLPKLRAFALQLAGNNLERVPDELLAGRVLTTLYISSNPRLSSLPDVDWFAEYVDIRATNVSRLPAWTQRQPDANASRNYLVAGRTDGSVRQAVIEATGTPLCRAEPSVLVLPSAIVLCATSLPTHGCSFPMDYIAARRPL
;
A
#
# COMPACT_ATOMS: atom_id res chain seq x y z
N MET A 1 -27.46 -4.95 42.07
CA MET A 1 -26.98 -5.40 40.75
C MET A 1 -27.82 -4.70 39.69
N PRO A 2 -27.25 -4.05 38.67
CA PRO A 2 -28.06 -3.51 37.59
C PRO A 2 -28.73 -4.67 36.84
N ASP A 3 -29.99 -4.48 36.50
CA ASP A 3 -30.87 -5.49 35.93
C ASP A 3 -30.28 -6.07 34.63
N SER A 4 -30.23 -7.39 34.50
CA SER A 4 -29.56 -8.09 33.38
C SER A 4 -30.10 -7.69 31.99
N ARG A 5 -31.33 -7.14 31.97
CA ARG A 5 -32.01 -6.60 30.78
C ARG A 5 -31.45 -5.26 30.30
N ASP A 6 -30.99 -4.39 31.20
CA ASP A 6 -30.44 -3.08 30.83
C ASP A 6 -29.01 -3.21 30.28
N LEU A 7 -28.22 -4.14 30.83
CA LEU A 7 -26.92 -4.50 30.28
C LEU A 7 -27.06 -5.10 28.86
N GLY A 8 -28.06 -5.96 28.65
CA GLY A 8 -28.36 -6.54 27.33
C GLY A 8 -28.79 -5.52 26.28
N ARG A 9 -29.59 -4.51 26.67
CA ARG A 9 -29.97 -3.40 25.76
C ARG A 9 -28.80 -2.48 25.44
N ALA A 10 -27.99 -2.11 26.44
CA ALA A 10 -26.79 -1.30 26.25
C ALA A 10 -25.78 -2.00 25.34
N LEU A 11 -25.50 -3.29 25.57
CA LEU A 11 -24.64 -4.11 24.70
C LEU A 11 -25.20 -4.25 23.28
N GLY A 12 -26.51 -4.38 23.11
CA GLY A 12 -27.18 -4.46 21.80
C GLY A 12 -27.11 -3.16 20.98
N LEU A 13 -27.13 -2.01 21.65
CA LEU A 13 -27.06 -0.69 21.01
C LEU A 13 -25.62 -0.33 20.63
N VAL A 14 -24.68 -0.56 21.56
CA VAL A 14 -23.24 -0.40 21.31
C VAL A 14 -22.79 -1.31 20.17
N SER A 15 -23.15 -2.60 20.18
CA SER A 15 -22.78 -3.54 19.10
C SER A 15 -23.36 -3.16 17.73
N SER A 16 -24.56 -2.59 17.67
CA SER A 16 -25.16 -2.13 16.41
C SER A 16 -24.44 -0.93 15.82
N LEU A 17 -24.07 0.05 16.67
CA LEU A 17 -23.34 1.24 16.26
C LEU A 17 -21.91 0.88 15.84
N THR A 18 -21.22 0.06 16.64
CA THR A 18 -19.87 -0.44 16.32
C THR A 18 -19.87 -1.21 15.00
N ALA A 19 -20.85 -2.08 14.74
CA ALA A 19 -20.96 -2.81 13.48
C ALA A 19 -21.13 -1.87 12.27
N LEU A 20 -21.94 -0.82 12.39
CA LEU A 20 -22.12 0.17 11.33
C LEU A 20 -20.83 0.98 11.08
N THR A 21 -20.21 1.48 12.15
CA THR A 21 -18.93 2.21 12.06
C THR A 21 -17.88 1.35 11.38
N LEU A 22 -17.78 0.07 11.74
CA LEU A 22 -16.85 -0.86 11.10
C LEU A 22 -17.14 -1.03 9.61
N HIS A 23 -18.38 -1.29 9.20
CA HIS A 23 -18.70 -1.39 7.78
C HIS A 23 -18.33 -0.11 7.01
N VAL A 24 -18.60 1.08 7.57
CA VAL A 24 -18.22 2.35 6.95
C VAL A 24 -16.71 2.50 6.84
N SER A 25 -15.96 2.16 7.90
CA SER A 25 -14.49 2.18 7.88
C SER A 25 -13.92 1.22 6.83
N TYR A 26 -14.48 0.02 6.68
CA TYR A 26 -14.05 -0.93 5.65
C TYR A 26 -14.41 -0.43 4.24
N VAL A 27 -15.61 0.13 4.04
CA VAL A 27 -15.98 0.75 2.75
C VAL A 27 -14.99 1.84 2.38
N ALA A 28 -14.66 2.75 3.31
CA ALA A 28 -13.70 3.82 3.06
C ALA A 28 -12.29 3.28 2.75
N SER A 29 -11.80 2.31 3.52
CA SER A 29 -10.46 1.74 3.34
C SER A 29 -10.31 1.01 2.00
N TYR A 30 -11.28 0.17 1.63
CA TYR A 30 -11.21 -0.66 0.42
C TYR A 30 -11.64 0.08 -0.85
N SER A 31 -12.53 1.08 -0.77
CA SER A 31 -12.78 1.98 -1.91
C SER A 31 -11.54 2.79 -2.24
N TYR A 32 -10.82 3.23 -1.22
CA TYR A 32 -9.58 3.97 -1.39
C TYR A 32 -8.46 3.13 -2.00
N GLU A 33 -8.25 1.91 -1.48
CA GLU A 33 -7.31 0.95 -2.04
C GLU A 33 -7.62 0.70 -3.53
N ALA A 34 -8.89 0.43 -3.87
CA ALA A 34 -9.28 0.24 -5.26
C ALA A 34 -8.98 1.46 -6.14
N GLN A 35 -9.23 2.67 -5.65
CA GLN A 35 -8.93 3.91 -6.38
C GLN A 35 -7.43 4.08 -6.67
N GLN A 36 -6.56 3.78 -5.69
CA GLN A 36 -5.11 3.90 -5.87
C GLN A 36 -4.58 2.99 -6.98
N PHE A 37 -4.97 1.71 -6.93
CA PHE A 37 -4.55 0.74 -7.93
C PHE A 37 -5.21 0.95 -9.29
N TYR A 38 -6.42 1.53 -9.33
CA TYR A 38 -7.03 1.99 -10.57
C TYR A 38 -6.17 3.06 -11.23
N VAL A 39 -5.83 4.14 -10.53
CA VAL A 39 -5.00 5.23 -11.11
C VAL A 39 -3.66 4.69 -11.63
N GLN A 40 -2.99 3.83 -10.87
CA GLN A 40 -1.72 3.22 -11.31
C GLN A 40 -1.85 2.35 -12.57
N SER A 41 -3.02 1.75 -12.82
CA SER A 41 -3.25 0.85 -13.95
C SER A 41 -3.55 1.58 -15.27
N PHE A 42 -3.96 2.86 -15.21
CA PHE A 42 -4.41 3.62 -16.39
C PHE A 42 -3.45 4.75 -16.82
N VAL A 43 -2.33 4.95 -16.14
CA VAL A 43 -1.26 5.85 -16.62
C VAL A 43 -0.38 5.11 -17.64
N ASN A 44 0.25 5.84 -18.57
CA ASN A 44 1.17 5.28 -19.55
C ASN A 44 2.18 4.32 -18.89
N ALA A 45 2.11 3.04 -19.28
CA ALA A 45 2.85 1.95 -18.68
C ALA A 45 4.37 2.16 -18.71
N GLU A 46 4.90 2.78 -19.78
CA GLU A 46 6.33 3.04 -19.88
C GLU A 46 6.80 4.08 -18.84
N ILE A 47 6.00 5.12 -18.62
CA ILE A 47 6.30 6.21 -17.69
C ILE A 47 6.21 5.71 -16.25
N GLN A 48 5.17 4.95 -15.94
CA GLN A 48 5.03 4.34 -14.62
C GLN A 48 6.13 3.32 -14.35
N ASN A 49 6.56 2.57 -15.37
CA ASN A 49 7.68 1.66 -15.24
C ASN A 49 8.98 2.42 -14.91
N ALA A 50 9.31 3.48 -15.65
CA ALA A 50 10.48 4.30 -15.37
C ALA A 50 10.43 4.94 -13.97
N TYR A 51 9.28 5.47 -13.56
CA TYR A 51 9.12 6.10 -12.24
C TYR A 51 9.19 5.07 -11.09
N SER A 52 8.47 3.95 -11.22
CA SER A 52 8.49 2.86 -10.24
C SER A 52 9.91 2.31 -10.09
N LYS A 53 10.60 2.14 -11.22
CA LYS A 53 11.97 1.63 -11.23
C LYS A 53 12.93 2.61 -10.55
N ALA A 54 12.80 3.92 -10.78
CA ALA A 54 13.58 4.93 -10.05
C ALA A 54 13.40 4.85 -8.51
N LEU A 55 12.20 4.48 -8.04
CA LEU A 55 11.90 4.22 -6.63
C LEU A 55 12.30 2.81 -6.14
N GLY A 56 12.87 1.99 -7.01
CA GLY A 56 13.24 0.62 -6.67
C GLY A 56 12.08 -0.36 -6.64
N ILE A 57 11.03 -0.13 -7.43
CA ILE A 57 9.80 -0.92 -7.43
C ILE A 57 9.63 -1.57 -8.81
N SER A 58 9.34 -2.87 -8.85
CA SER A 58 9.13 -3.59 -10.11
C SER A 58 7.71 -3.40 -10.63
N TYR A 59 7.53 -2.68 -11.74
CA TYR A 59 6.21 -2.38 -12.31
C TYR A 59 5.53 -3.58 -12.99
N GLN A 60 6.27 -4.40 -13.75
CA GLN A 60 5.68 -5.56 -14.46
C GLN A 60 5.11 -6.63 -13.50
N ALA A 61 5.75 -6.85 -12.36
CA ALA A 61 5.21 -7.73 -11.31
C ALA A 61 3.98 -7.14 -10.60
N THR A 62 3.71 -5.84 -10.81
CA THR A 62 2.69 -5.06 -10.11
C THR A 62 1.37 -5.04 -10.89
N LEU A 63 1.35 -4.96 -12.24
CA LEU A 63 0.07 -4.80 -12.97
C LEU A 63 -0.99 -5.89 -12.70
N THR A 64 -0.63 -7.18 -12.79
CA THR A 64 -1.57 -8.29 -12.52
C THR A 64 -2.01 -8.33 -11.06
N LYS A 65 -1.10 -8.02 -10.14
CA LYS A 65 -1.39 -7.94 -8.70
C LYS A 65 -2.29 -6.74 -8.40
N SER A 66 -2.01 -5.58 -8.98
CA SER A 66 -2.78 -4.34 -8.89
C SER A 66 -4.21 -4.53 -9.35
N LEU A 67 -4.42 -5.20 -10.48
CA LEU A 67 -5.76 -5.51 -10.96
C LEU A 67 -6.49 -6.44 -9.99
N THR A 68 -5.81 -7.47 -9.49
CA THR A 68 -6.39 -8.42 -8.52
C THR A 68 -6.75 -7.73 -7.21
N ILE A 69 -5.87 -6.85 -6.72
CA ILE A 69 -6.09 -6.01 -5.55
C ILE A 69 -7.28 -5.09 -5.79
N CYS A 70 -7.32 -4.35 -6.90
CA CYS A 70 -8.41 -3.45 -7.25
C CYS A 70 -9.77 -4.16 -7.28
N ILE A 71 -9.85 -5.31 -7.97
CA ILE A 71 -11.08 -6.12 -8.08
C ILE A 71 -11.50 -6.63 -6.69
N SER A 72 -10.57 -7.25 -5.96
CA SER A 72 -10.89 -7.84 -4.64
C SER A 72 -11.29 -6.77 -3.62
N SER A 73 -10.63 -5.61 -3.60
CA SER A 73 -11.01 -4.48 -2.75
C SER A 73 -12.38 -3.91 -3.13
N SER A 74 -12.69 -3.82 -4.44
CA SER A 74 -14.01 -3.40 -4.90
C SER A 74 -15.11 -4.37 -4.44
N LEU A 75 -14.86 -5.68 -4.50
CA LEU A 75 -15.79 -6.70 -4.02
C LEU A 75 -16.00 -6.62 -2.50
N ILE A 76 -14.92 -6.44 -1.72
CA ILE A 76 -14.98 -6.27 -0.26
C ILE A 76 -15.76 -5.00 0.10
N CYS A 77 -15.52 -3.91 -0.62
CA CYS A 77 -16.24 -2.65 -0.46
C CYS A 77 -17.74 -2.85 -0.75
N ALA A 78 -18.09 -3.46 -1.89
CA ALA A 78 -19.47 -3.75 -2.25
C ALA A 78 -20.19 -4.63 -1.22
N ALA A 79 -19.51 -5.65 -0.69
CA ALA A 79 -20.06 -6.52 0.35
C ALA A 79 -20.38 -5.76 1.65
N ASN A 80 -19.45 -4.90 2.11
CA ASN A 80 -19.66 -4.07 3.31
C ASN A 80 -20.76 -3.01 3.09
N LEU A 81 -20.81 -2.40 1.90
CA LEU A 81 -21.85 -1.43 1.55
C LEU A 81 -23.23 -2.09 1.55
N LEU A 82 -23.36 -3.25 0.91
CA LEU A 82 -24.60 -4.04 0.90
C LEU A 82 -25.02 -4.41 2.34
N ALA A 83 -24.07 -4.87 3.16
CA ALA A 83 -24.30 -5.21 4.55
C ALA A 83 -24.77 -4.02 5.40
N ALA A 84 -24.20 -2.82 5.19
CA ALA A 84 -24.60 -1.58 5.85
C ALA A 84 -25.99 -1.09 5.40
N VAL A 85 -26.27 -1.14 4.09
CA VAL A 85 -27.58 -0.76 3.53
C VAL A 85 -28.67 -1.69 4.04
N VAL A 86 -28.46 -3.02 4.00
CA VAL A 86 -29.43 -4.01 4.51
C VAL A 86 -29.70 -3.79 5.99
N ALA A 87 -28.66 -3.51 6.80
CA ALA A 87 -28.81 -3.21 8.22
C ALA A 87 -29.65 -1.95 8.46
N THR A 88 -29.38 -0.88 7.70
CA THR A 88 -30.09 0.41 7.80
C THR A 88 -31.56 0.29 7.38
N VAL A 89 -31.85 -0.44 6.30
CA VAL A 89 -33.23 -0.69 5.82
C VAL A 89 -34.01 -1.56 6.81
N ARG A 90 -33.40 -2.61 7.37
CA ARG A 90 -34.03 -3.44 8.39
C ARG A 90 -34.35 -2.62 9.65
N HIS A 91 -33.44 -1.75 10.09
CA HIS A 91 -33.65 -0.88 11.24
C HIS A 91 -34.75 0.17 10.99
N ARG A 92 -34.79 0.79 9.80
CA ARG A 92 -35.89 1.70 9.40
C ARG A 92 -37.25 1.01 9.31
N ARG A 93 -37.34 -0.20 8.73
CA ARG A 93 -38.60 -0.97 8.69
C ARG A 93 -39.12 -1.38 10.06
N LEU A 94 -38.23 -1.46 11.06
CA LEU A 94 -38.60 -1.74 12.45
C LEU A 94 -39.08 -0.47 13.19
N LEU A 95 -38.57 0.70 12.84
CA LEU A 95 -39.00 2.00 13.41
C LEU A 95 -40.30 2.53 12.79
N VAL A 96 -40.62 2.19 11.54
CA VAL A 96 -41.82 2.65 10.81
C VAL A 96 -42.99 1.66 10.91
N ARG A 97 -43.03 0.81 11.93
CA ARG A 97 -44.19 -0.07 12.15
C ARG A 97 -45.30 0.73 12.85
N GLU A 98 -46.12 1.43 12.07
CA GLU A 98 -47.38 2.00 12.56
C GLU A 98 -48.27 0.90 13.15
N PRO A 99 -48.92 1.11 14.32
CA PRO A 99 -49.66 0.05 15.01
C PRO A 99 -50.87 -0.54 14.26
N ASN A 100 -51.34 0.12 13.19
CA ASN A 100 -52.66 -0.19 12.60
C ASN A 100 -52.69 -0.48 11.10
N ALA A 101 -51.55 -0.68 10.42
CA ALA A 101 -51.57 -1.10 9.01
C ALA A 101 -51.60 -2.64 8.88
N PRO A 102 -52.60 -3.25 8.19
CA PRO A 102 -52.63 -4.69 7.95
C PRO A 102 -51.37 -5.11 7.19
N SER A 103 -50.76 -6.22 7.61
CA SER A 103 -49.46 -6.64 7.10
C SER A 103 -49.46 -6.75 5.57
N ALA A 104 -48.46 -6.16 4.91
CA ALA A 104 -48.26 -6.27 3.46
C ALA A 104 -48.23 -7.74 2.98
N ARG A 105 -47.90 -8.68 3.88
CA ARG A 105 -47.92 -10.13 3.63
C ARG A 105 -49.33 -10.70 3.46
N GLN A 106 -50.32 -10.21 4.21
CA GLN A 106 -51.74 -10.58 4.05
C GLN A 106 -52.38 -9.97 2.80
N GLN A 107 -52.02 -8.72 2.46
CA GLN A 107 -52.47 -8.11 1.20
C GLN A 107 -51.84 -8.75 -0.04
N LEU A 108 -50.58 -9.19 0.06
CA LEU A 108 -49.90 -9.88 -1.05
C LEU A 108 -50.40 -11.32 -1.20
N SER A 109 -50.68 -12.04 -0.10
CA SER A 109 -51.24 -13.40 -0.18
C SER A 109 -52.66 -13.42 -0.74
N SER A 110 -53.48 -12.42 -0.42
CA SER A 110 -54.84 -12.28 -0.98
C SER A 110 -54.83 -11.85 -2.45
N LYS A 111 -53.89 -10.98 -2.85
CA LYS A 111 -53.69 -10.63 -4.27
C LYS A 111 -53.11 -11.79 -5.08
N LEU A 112 -52.17 -12.55 -4.52
CA LEU A 112 -51.61 -13.74 -5.18
C LEU A 112 -52.62 -14.87 -5.30
N SER A 113 -53.48 -15.10 -4.31
CA SER A 113 -54.56 -16.09 -4.41
C SER A 113 -55.61 -15.68 -5.46
N ALA A 114 -55.95 -14.38 -5.54
CA ALA A 114 -56.85 -13.84 -6.57
C ALA A 114 -56.26 -13.92 -7.99
N ILE A 115 -54.95 -13.70 -8.14
CA ILE A 115 -54.24 -13.84 -9.43
C ILE A 115 -54.17 -15.31 -9.85
N LYS A 116 -53.87 -16.23 -8.91
CA LYS A 116 -53.78 -17.68 -9.17
C LYS A 116 -55.15 -18.27 -9.56
N GLN A 117 -56.24 -17.81 -8.93
CA GLN A 117 -57.60 -18.17 -9.34
C GLN A 117 -57.97 -17.60 -10.73
N ARG A 118 -57.54 -16.37 -11.05
CA ARG A 118 -57.73 -15.79 -12.40
C ARG A 118 -56.90 -16.48 -13.49
N THR A 119 -55.73 -17.03 -13.17
CA THR A 119 -54.91 -17.78 -14.15
C THR A 119 -55.44 -19.19 -14.39
N MET A 120 -55.95 -19.88 -13.35
CA MET A 120 -56.59 -21.19 -13.55
C MET A 120 -57.89 -21.10 -14.36
N ARG A 121 -58.66 -20.01 -14.23
CA ARG A 121 -59.90 -19.81 -15.01
C ARG A 121 -59.64 -19.42 -16.48
N ARG A 122 -58.41 -19.04 -16.84
CA ARG A 122 -58.03 -18.62 -18.21
C ARG A 122 -57.20 -19.67 -18.97
N SER A 123 -56.79 -20.77 -18.34
CA SER A 123 -55.97 -21.83 -18.96
C SER A 123 -56.80 -22.99 -19.52
N GLY A 124 -58.10 -22.79 -19.75
CA GLY A 124 -59.00 -23.76 -20.38
C GLY A 124 -59.11 -23.64 -21.91
N SER A 125 -58.12 -23.06 -22.59
CA SER A 125 -58.05 -23.09 -24.06
C SER A 125 -56.64 -22.78 -24.55
N ALA A 126 -56.23 -23.47 -25.61
CA ALA A 126 -54.98 -23.39 -26.37
C ALA A 126 -53.78 -24.20 -25.86
N ALA A 127 -53.71 -25.44 -26.35
CA ALA A 127 -52.47 -26.19 -26.53
C ALA A 127 -51.66 -25.61 -27.71
N HIS A 128 -50.32 -25.58 -27.62
CA HIS A 128 -49.38 -26.08 -28.66
C HIS A 128 -47.89 -25.95 -28.23
N GLY A 129 -47.19 -27.09 -28.26
CA GLY A 129 -45.81 -27.36 -28.71
C GLY A 129 -44.63 -26.44 -28.35
N GLY A 130 -43.60 -27.05 -27.72
CA GLY A 130 -42.19 -26.77 -28.10
C GLY A 130 -41.34 -25.84 -27.21
N SER A 131 -41.25 -26.06 -25.89
CA SER A 131 -40.23 -25.37 -25.05
C SER A 131 -39.90 -26.08 -23.72
N SER A 132 -40.27 -27.35 -23.54
CA SER A 132 -40.15 -28.00 -22.22
C SER A 132 -38.72 -28.45 -21.86
N SER A 133 -37.88 -28.77 -22.85
CA SER A 133 -36.56 -29.38 -22.60
C SER A 133 -35.51 -28.40 -22.07
N CYS A 134 -35.41 -27.19 -22.65
CA CYS A 134 -34.44 -26.17 -22.22
C CYS A 134 -34.79 -25.62 -20.82
N MET A 135 -36.07 -25.34 -20.57
CA MET A 135 -36.55 -24.89 -19.25
C MET A 135 -36.43 -25.99 -18.18
N ALA A 136 -36.54 -27.27 -18.53
CA ALA A 136 -36.30 -28.37 -17.61
C ALA A 136 -34.80 -28.52 -17.25
N CYS A 137 -33.90 -28.32 -18.22
CA CYS A 137 -32.46 -28.34 -17.99
C CYS A 137 -32.00 -27.17 -17.07
N VAL A 138 -32.46 -25.95 -17.37
CA VAL A 138 -32.21 -24.77 -16.52
C VAL A 138 -32.78 -24.95 -15.12
N ARG A 139 -33.98 -25.53 -14.98
CA ARG A 139 -34.56 -25.84 -13.66
C ARG A 139 -33.76 -26.89 -12.89
N ARG A 140 -33.23 -27.92 -13.56
CA ARG A 140 -32.38 -28.94 -12.93
C ARG A 140 -31.03 -28.38 -12.48
N ILE A 141 -30.41 -27.53 -13.29
CA ILE A 141 -29.17 -26.83 -12.92
C ILE A 141 -29.45 -25.89 -11.74
N ALA A 142 -30.51 -25.08 -11.81
CA ALA A 142 -30.90 -24.18 -10.73
C ALA A 142 -31.24 -24.92 -9.43
N SER A 143 -31.92 -26.08 -9.49
CA SER A 143 -32.21 -26.89 -8.31
C SER A 143 -30.97 -27.54 -7.72
N SER A 144 -30.02 -27.96 -8.56
CA SER A 144 -28.74 -28.53 -8.12
C SER A 144 -27.88 -27.47 -7.44
N VAL A 145 -27.81 -26.25 -8.01
CA VAL A 145 -27.13 -25.10 -7.39
C VAL A 145 -27.81 -24.72 -6.07
N LEU A 146 -29.15 -24.69 -6.00
CA LEU A 146 -29.87 -24.41 -4.76
C LEU A 146 -29.63 -25.47 -3.68
N ALA A 147 -29.52 -26.75 -4.06
CA ALA A 147 -29.22 -27.84 -3.14
C ALA A 147 -27.82 -27.70 -2.54
N VAL A 148 -26.82 -27.41 -3.36
CA VAL A 148 -25.45 -27.13 -2.91
C VAL A 148 -25.42 -25.90 -2.00
N LEU A 149 -26.11 -24.82 -2.38
CA LEU A 149 -26.19 -23.60 -1.56
C LEU A 149 -26.89 -23.85 -0.21
N LYS A 150 -27.92 -24.69 -0.16
CA LYS A 150 -28.57 -25.07 1.10
C LYS A 150 -27.63 -25.86 2.02
N VAL A 151 -26.92 -26.85 1.49
CA VAL A 151 -25.94 -27.64 2.25
C VAL A 151 -24.81 -26.74 2.77
N LEU A 152 -24.31 -25.83 1.95
CA LEU A 152 -23.30 -24.85 2.35
C LEU A 152 -23.85 -23.89 3.43
N HIS A 153 -25.09 -23.43 3.30
CA HIS A 153 -25.74 -22.55 4.28
C HIS A 153 -26.02 -23.23 5.61
N GLU A 154 -26.38 -24.52 5.61
CA GLU A 154 -26.54 -25.32 6.82
C GLU A 154 -25.21 -25.53 7.52
N ARG A 155 -24.17 -25.97 6.79
CA ARG A 155 -22.81 -26.06 7.33
C ARG A 155 -22.32 -24.72 7.87
N TRP A 156 -22.55 -23.64 7.13
CA TRP A 156 -22.23 -22.28 7.55
C TRP A 156 -22.86 -21.94 8.90
N ARG A 157 -24.15 -22.27 9.07
CA ARG A 157 -24.85 -22.03 10.34
C ARG A 157 -24.27 -22.84 11.50
N THR A 158 -23.87 -24.08 11.27
CA THR A 158 -23.33 -24.92 12.33
C THR A 158 -22.03 -24.35 12.92
N TYR A 159 -21.16 -23.75 12.09
CA TYR A 159 -19.84 -23.27 12.52
C TYR A 159 -19.75 -21.76 12.78
N PHE A 160 -20.55 -20.91 12.12
CA PHE A 160 -20.36 -19.45 12.14
C PHE A 160 -21.53 -18.66 12.74
N THR A 161 -22.61 -19.31 13.16
CA THR A 161 -23.65 -18.66 14.00
C THR A 161 -23.36 -18.89 15.47
N MET A 162 -23.56 -17.87 16.31
CA MET A 162 -23.29 -17.95 17.77
C MET A 162 -24.06 -19.07 18.49
N ASP A 163 -25.17 -19.53 17.91
CA ASP A 163 -26.03 -20.60 18.43
C ASP A 163 -25.72 -21.97 17.78
N GLY A 164 -24.71 -22.04 16.91
CA GLY A 164 -24.32 -23.25 16.21
C GLY A 164 -23.64 -24.26 17.14
N ALA A 165 -23.91 -25.55 16.91
CA ALA A 165 -23.37 -26.64 17.71
C ALA A 165 -21.82 -26.69 17.70
N GLU A 166 -21.21 -26.29 16.59
CA GLU A 166 -19.75 -26.31 16.39
C GLU A 166 -19.17 -24.88 16.32
N TYR A 167 -19.84 -23.89 16.94
CA TYR A 167 -19.42 -22.50 16.86
C TYR A 167 -18.02 -22.24 17.43
N GLU A 168 -17.67 -22.88 18.55
CA GLU A 168 -16.32 -22.75 19.13
C GLU A 168 -15.27 -23.28 18.15
N VAL A 169 -15.59 -24.32 17.37
CA VAL A 169 -14.69 -24.90 16.35
C VAL A 169 -14.43 -23.93 15.22
N GLY A 170 -15.49 -23.35 14.67
CA GLY A 170 -15.40 -22.35 13.61
C GLY A 170 -14.64 -21.10 14.08
N THR A 171 -14.85 -20.69 15.33
CA THR A 171 -14.19 -19.52 15.92
C THR A 171 -12.70 -19.76 16.13
N GLU A 172 -12.30 -20.90 16.70
CA GLU A 172 -10.89 -21.27 16.89
C GLU A 172 -10.14 -21.34 15.55
N LEU A 173 -10.76 -21.94 14.51
CA LEU A 173 -10.16 -22.01 13.17
C LEU A 173 -10.01 -20.61 12.56
N ARG A 174 -11.03 -19.76 12.68
CA ARG A 174 -10.99 -18.37 12.20
C ARG A 174 -9.86 -17.59 12.86
N GLU A 175 -9.74 -17.67 14.19
CA GLU A 175 -8.69 -17.00 14.96
C GLU A 175 -7.29 -17.53 14.60
N ALA A 176 -7.13 -18.84 14.38
CA ALA A 176 -5.86 -19.41 13.93
C ALA A 176 -5.44 -18.87 12.55
N VAL A 177 -6.38 -18.81 11.60
CA VAL A 177 -6.13 -18.22 10.28
C VAL A 177 -5.78 -16.74 10.41
N GLU A 178 -6.51 -16.00 11.23
CA GLU A 178 -6.26 -14.59 11.51
C GLU A 178 -4.83 -14.35 12.05
N VAL A 179 -4.41 -15.09 13.07
CA VAL A 179 -3.06 -15.04 13.65
C VAL A 179 -1.98 -15.35 12.60
N LEU A 180 -2.17 -16.38 11.76
CA LEU A 180 -1.22 -16.72 10.70
C LEU A 180 -1.08 -15.58 9.68
N THR A 181 -2.20 -15.02 9.23
CA THR A 181 -2.20 -13.90 8.28
C THR A 181 -1.55 -12.65 8.85
N GLN A 182 -1.84 -12.32 10.12
CA GLN A 182 -1.24 -11.19 10.82
C GLN A 182 0.26 -11.42 11.10
N ALA A 183 0.68 -12.65 11.40
CA ALA A 183 2.08 -13.01 11.56
C ALA A 183 2.88 -12.83 10.25
N ASN A 184 2.29 -13.18 9.10
CA ASN A 184 2.93 -12.88 7.80
C ASN A 184 3.06 -11.37 7.57
N VAL A 185 2.01 -10.59 7.87
CA VAL A 185 2.06 -9.13 7.76
C VAL A 185 3.16 -8.56 8.67
N LEU A 186 3.27 -9.02 9.92
CA LEU A 186 4.31 -8.57 10.85
C LEU A 186 5.72 -8.93 10.38
N ARG A 187 5.94 -10.17 9.93
CA ARG A 187 7.22 -10.62 9.36
C ARG A 187 7.66 -9.73 8.21
N ARG A 188 6.71 -9.30 7.37
CA ARG A 188 6.99 -8.39 6.25
C ARG A 188 7.30 -6.97 6.73
N THR A 189 6.46 -6.41 7.60
CA THR A 189 6.64 -5.08 8.16
C THR A 189 8.01 -4.95 8.84
N THR A 190 8.41 -5.93 9.64
CA THR A 190 9.72 -5.95 10.32
C THR A 190 10.91 -6.04 9.38
N SER A 191 10.75 -6.68 8.21
CA SER A 191 11.83 -6.81 7.22
C SER A 191 12.03 -5.58 6.32
N VAL A 192 11.06 -4.67 6.27
CA VAL A 192 11.03 -3.56 5.30
C VAL A 192 10.94 -2.19 5.98
N VAL A 193 10.21 -2.07 7.09
CA VAL A 193 9.99 -0.81 7.80
C VAL A 193 11.04 -0.62 8.90
N ALA A 194 11.79 0.48 8.82
CA ALA A 194 12.81 0.84 9.80
C ALA A 194 12.24 1.45 11.10
N ASP A 195 10.98 1.88 11.11
CA ASP A 195 10.34 2.46 12.30
C ASP A 195 10.03 1.38 13.35
N VAL A 196 10.79 1.41 14.44
CA VAL A 196 10.64 0.50 15.59
C VAL A 196 9.25 0.62 16.22
N ARG A 197 8.66 1.82 16.24
CA ARG A 197 7.37 2.05 16.89
C ARG A 197 6.27 1.32 16.15
N VAL A 198 6.32 1.36 14.82
CA VAL A 198 5.35 0.65 13.96
C VAL A 198 5.52 -0.86 14.10
N THR A 199 6.75 -1.37 14.02
CA THR A 199 7.01 -2.80 14.13
C THR A 199 6.63 -3.35 15.52
N ALA A 200 6.97 -2.62 16.59
CA ALA A 200 6.59 -2.98 17.96
C ALA A 200 5.08 -2.92 18.20
N LEU A 201 4.38 -1.91 17.67
CA LEU A 201 2.93 -1.81 17.77
C LEU A 201 2.23 -2.99 17.08
N VAL A 202 2.61 -3.28 15.84
CA VAL A 202 2.04 -4.41 15.07
C VAL A 202 2.33 -5.75 15.76
N ALA A 203 3.54 -5.92 16.31
CA ALA A 203 3.90 -7.08 17.11
C ALA A 203 3.04 -7.20 18.38
N GLY A 204 2.90 -6.10 19.13
CA GLY A 204 2.07 -6.05 20.34
C GLY A 204 0.62 -6.42 20.08
N ILE A 205 0.03 -5.97 18.97
CA ILE A 205 -1.36 -6.29 18.63
C ILE A 205 -1.50 -7.77 18.27
N LEU A 206 -0.54 -8.34 17.54
CA LEU A 206 -0.55 -9.79 17.27
C LEU A 206 -0.43 -10.61 18.56
N LEU A 207 0.44 -10.18 19.49
CA LEU A 207 0.56 -10.81 20.81
C LEU A 207 -0.75 -10.76 21.59
N LEU A 208 -1.40 -9.59 21.62
CA LEU A 208 -2.72 -9.44 22.22
C LEU A 208 -3.74 -10.34 21.55
N ASN A 209 -3.70 -10.51 20.22
CA ASN A 209 -4.63 -11.40 19.53
C ASN A 209 -4.43 -12.85 19.97
N CYS A 210 -3.18 -13.31 20.01
CA CYS A 210 -2.82 -14.65 20.47
C CYS A 210 -3.27 -14.93 21.93
N TRP A 211 -3.21 -13.94 22.80
CA TRP A 211 -3.50 -14.13 24.23
C TRP A 211 -4.92 -13.74 24.65
N SER A 212 -5.65 -13.01 23.80
CA SER A 212 -6.99 -12.51 24.11
C SER A 212 -7.98 -13.64 24.38
N THR A 213 -8.05 -14.66 23.52
CA THR A 213 -9.00 -15.77 23.68
C THR A 213 -8.76 -16.58 24.96
N PRO A 214 -7.53 -17.06 25.26
CA PRO A 214 -7.23 -17.71 26.52
C PRO A 214 -7.53 -16.83 27.75
N LEU A 215 -7.15 -15.55 27.69
CA LEU A 215 -7.35 -14.61 28.79
C LEU A 215 -8.84 -14.35 29.06
N LEU A 216 -9.64 -14.15 28.00
CA LEU A 216 -11.08 -13.94 28.12
C LEU A 216 -11.82 -15.20 28.58
N ARG A 217 -11.36 -16.39 28.19
CA ARG A 217 -11.85 -17.67 28.74
C ARG A 217 -11.55 -17.78 30.24
N TYR A 218 -10.36 -17.37 30.67
CA TYR A 218 -9.96 -17.37 32.07
C TYR A 218 -10.72 -16.33 32.93
N LEU A 219 -10.79 -15.08 32.48
CA LEU A 219 -11.49 -13.99 33.18
C LEU A 219 -13.00 -14.17 33.14
N GLY A 220 -13.51 -14.71 32.04
CA GLY A 220 -14.93 -14.91 31.78
C GLY A 220 -15.53 -16.18 32.38
N ARG A 221 -14.84 -16.85 33.32
CA ARG A 221 -15.37 -18.05 34.01
C ARG A 221 -16.73 -17.85 34.66
N ARG A 222 -17.05 -16.61 35.04
CA ARG A 222 -18.33 -16.21 35.65
C ARG A 222 -19.33 -15.60 34.65
N TRP A 223 -18.93 -15.43 33.39
CA TRP A 223 -19.80 -14.85 32.37
C TRP A 223 -20.78 -15.90 31.86
N SER A 224 -21.94 -15.44 31.37
CA SER A 224 -22.79 -16.31 30.56
C SER A 224 -22.04 -16.72 29.28
N GLU A 225 -22.29 -17.92 28.78
CA GLU A 225 -21.68 -18.45 27.55
C GLU A 225 -21.82 -17.47 26.37
N MET A 226 -23.01 -16.88 26.24
CA MET A 226 -23.30 -15.88 25.20
C MET A 226 -22.51 -14.58 25.40
N THR A 227 -22.41 -14.08 26.64
CA THR A 227 -21.58 -12.90 26.94
C THR A 227 -20.13 -13.17 26.58
N GLY A 228 -19.59 -14.34 26.95
CA GLY A 228 -18.21 -14.71 26.62
C GLY A 228 -17.95 -14.85 25.12
N ARG A 229 -18.89 -15.40 24.35
CA ARG A 229 -18.81 -15.44 22.88
C ARG A 229 -18.80 -14.05 22.25
N VAL A 230 -19.71 -13.17 22.67
CA VAL A 230 -19.81 -11.79 22.13
C VAL A 230 -18.55 -10.99 22.43
N VAL A 231 -18.05 -11.03 23.67
CA VAL A 231 -16.86 -10.26 24.07
C VAL A 231 -15.61 -10.74 23.32
N ARG A 232 -15.39 -12.06 23.19
CA ARG A 232 -14.25 -12.61 22.42
C ARG A 232 -14.29 -12.17 20.96
N LEU A 233 -15.45 -12.26 20.33
CA LEU A 233 -15.62 -11.85 18.93
C LEU A 233 -15.36 -10.34 18.75
N LEU A 234 -15.86 -9.50 19.66
CA LEU A 234 -15.60 -8.05 19.62
C LEU A 234 -14.12 -7.70 19.79
N VAL A 235 -13.43 -8.34 20.73
CA VAL A 235 -11.99 -8.10 20.97
C VAL A 235 -11.17 -8.55 19.76
N SER A 236 -11.42 -9.75 19.23
CA SER A 236 -10.75 -10.22 18.00
C SER A 236 -10.97 -9.26 16.83
N MET A 237 -12.21 -8.78 16.63
CA MET A 237 -12.49 -7.78 15.58
C MET A 237 -11.73 -6.47 15.78
N LEU A 238 -11.64 -5.95 17.00
CA LEU A 238 -10.90 -4.71 17.29
C LEU A 238 -9.39 -4.86 17.07
N LEU A 239 -8.84 -6.05 17.29
CA LEU A 239 -7.42 -6.32 17.01
C LEU A 239 -7.19 -6.49 15.50
N ALA A 240 -8.11 -7.15 14.79
CA ALA A 240 -8.05 -7.32 13.34
C ALA A 240 -8.09 -6.01 12.56
N THR A 241 -8.86 -5.02 13.01
CA THR A 241 -9.02 -3.72 12.32
C THR A 241 -7.71 -2.96 12.18
N VAL A 242 -6.76 -3.18 13.09
CA VAL A 242 -5.45 -2.53 12.97
C VAL A 242 -4.71 -3.00 11.72
N PHE A 243 -4.80 -4.29 11.40
CA PHE A 243 -4.14 -4.85 10.21
C PHE A 243 -4.89 -4.54 8.91
N THR A 244 -6.22 -4.50 8.93
CA THR A 244 -7.03 -4.34 7.72
C THR A 244 -7.42 -2.89 7.41
N VAL A 245 -7.35 -1.98 8.39
CA VAL A 245 -7.74 -0.57 8.24
C VAL A 245 -6.61 0.37 8.66
N SER A 246 -6.14 0.28 9.91
CA SER A 246 -5.19 1.28 10.44
C SER A 246 -3.82 1.22 9.76
N LEU A 247 -3.30 0.03 9.48
CA LEU A 247 -2.01 -0.15 8.80
C LEU A 247 -2.06 0.33 7.35
N PRO A 248 -3.06 -0.06 6.51
CA PRO A 248 -3.23 0.54 5.19
C PRO A 248 -3.40 2.07 5.20
N PHE A 249 -4.13 2.61 6.17
CA PHE A 249 -4.26 4.07 6.32
C PHE A 249 -2.94 4.74 6.69
N TYR A 250 -2.15 4.11 7.58
CA TYR A 250 -0.82 4.57 7.94
C TYR A 250 0.12 4.57 6.72
N THR A 251 0.19 3.47 5.97
CA THR A 251 1.06 3.38 4.80
C THR A 251 0.68 4.42 3.77
N TRP A 252 -0.62 4.57 3.52
CA TRP A 252 -1.14 5.60 2.64
C TRP A 252 -0.70 7.01 3.06
N ARG A 253 -0.99 7.40 4.30
CA ARG A 253 -0.66 8.74 4.81
C ARG A 253 0.84 9.00 4.69
N ARG A 254 1.67 8.00 5.01
CA ARG A 254 3.12 8.10 4.89
C ARG A 254 3.58 8.24 3.45
N ILE A 255 3.03 7.47 2.51
CA ILE A 255 3.34 7.59 1.07
C ILE A 255 3.05 9.02 0.61
N ASN A 256 1.84 9.55 0.87
CA ASN A 256 1.46 10.89 0.43
C ASN A 256 2.36 12.00 1.02
N VAL A 257 2.69 11.88 2.31
CA VAL A 257 3.58 12.84 2.96
C VAL A 257 4.96 12.77 2.34
N LEU A 258 5.54 11.57 2.21
CA LEU A 258 6.88 11.39 1.65
C LEU A 258 6.93 11.80 0.17
N SER A 259 5.97 11.39 -0.65
CA SER A 259 5.93 11.72 -2.08
C SER A 259 5.76 13.22 -2.37
N ALA A 260 5.22 13.98 -1.41
CA ALA A 260 5.09 15.43 -1.52
C ALA A 260 6.39 16.18 -1.18
N THR A 261 7.38 15.52 -0.57
CA THR A 261 8.66 16.14 -0.20
C THR A 261 9.64 16.12 -1.37
N VAL A 262 10.41 17.20 -1.54
CA VAL A 262 11.53 17.28 -2.50
C VAL A 262 12.66 16.32 -2.10
N ASP A 263 12.76 16.03 -0.80
CA ASP A 263 13.78 15.15 -0.21
C ASP A 263 13.82 13.74 -0.83
N ILE A 264 12.74 13.24 -1.44
CA ILE A 264 12.76 11.93 -2.12
C ILE A 264 13.78 11.85 -3.26
N TRP A 265 14.16 13.01 -3.83
CA TRP A 265 15.13 13.13 -4.90
C TRP A 265 16.54 13.51 -4.42
N ILE A 266 16.72 13.79 -3.12
CA ILE A 266 17.97 14.32 -2.55
C ILE A 266 18.49 13.45 -1.41
N ASP A 267 17.60 12.95 -0.54
CA ASP A 267 17.93 12.12 0.61
C ASP A 267 17.61 10.64 0.32
N PRO A 268 18.62 9.78 0.16
CA PRO A 268 18.41 8.37 -0.10
C PRO A 268 17.71 7.62 1.04
N ALA A 269 17.81 8.10 2.29
CA ALA A 269 17.12 7.50 3.42
C ALA A 269 15.60 7.70 3.31
N THR A 270 15.18 8.89 2.88
CA THR A 270 13.79 9.22 2.59
C THR A 270 13.26 8.42 1.41
N THR A 271 14.05 8.25 0.33
CA THR A 271 13.60 7.42 -0.80
C THR A 271 13.50 5.94 -0.44
N ALA A 272 14.45 5.40 0.34
CA ALA A 272 14.39 4.02 0.81
C ALA A 272 13.15 3.78 1.69
N GLU A 273 12.80 4.74 2.54
CA GLU A 273 11.58 4.70 3.33
C GLU A 273 10.31 4.74 2.45
N LEU A 274 10.27 5.64 1.45
CA LEU A 274 9.16 5.68 0.50
C LEU A 274 9.02 4.34 -0.24
N SER A 275 10.13 3.78 -0.73
CA SER A 275 10.15 2.47 -1.40
C SER A 275 9.62 1.37 -0.47
N ALA A 276 10.08 1.34 0.77
CA ALA A 276 9.68 0.40 1.80
C ALA A 276 8.16 0.45 2.09
N VAL A 277 7.63 1.65 2.38
CA VAL A 277 6.21 1.84 2.69
C VAL A 277 5.34 1.56 1.46
N THR A 278 5.80 1.95 0.27
CA THR A 278 5.09 1.68 -1.00
C THR A 278 5.02 0.18 -1.26
N ARG A 279 6.13 -0.54 -1.11
CA ARG A 279 6.15 -2.02 -1.19
C ARG A 279 5.16 -2.62 -0.20
N LEU A 280 5.17 -2.17 1.06
CA LEU A 280 4.23 -2.67 2.07
C LEU A 280 2.77 -2.52 1.61
N GLY A 281 2.40 -1.37 1.04
CA GLY A 281 1.07 -1.11 0.47
C GLY A 281 0.76 -1.88 -0.83
N LEU A 282 1.75 -2.10 -1.69
CA LEU A 282 1.59 -2.79 -2.99
C LEU A 282 1.39 -4.30 -2.88
N LEU A 283 1.63 -4.90 -1.71
CA LEU A 283 1.50 -6.35 -1.49
C LEU A 283 2.34 -7.15 -2.51
N ASP A 284 3.67 -7.07 -2.40
CA ASP A 284 4.65 -7.62 -3.36
C ASP A 284 4.51 -9.13 -3.60
N SER A 285 3.88 -9.89 -2.71
CA SER A 285 3.69 -11.32 -2.89
C SER A 285 2.21 -11.72 -2.88
N TRP A 286 1.89 -12.79 -3.60
CA TRP A 286 0.55 -13.41 -3.55
C TRP A 286 0.13 -13.80 -2.14
N LEU A 287 1.09 -14.20 -1.30
CA LEU A 287 0.84 -14.52 0.10
C LEU A 287 0.35 -13.29 0.88
N ASP A 288 0.90 -12.10 0.60
CA ASP A 288 0.47 -10.85 1.25
C ASP A 288 -0.94 -10.45 0.81
N ILE A 289 -1.22 -10.59 -0.50
CA ILE A 289 -2.56 -10.37 -1.06
C ILE A 289 -3.55 -11.30 -0.38
N VAL A 290 -3.32 -12.61 -0.40
CA VAL A 290 -4.21 -13.59 0.22
C VAL A 290 -4.37 -13.32 1.72
N SER A 291 -3.29 -13.03 2.45
CA SER A 291 -3.33 -12.79 3.89
C SER A 291 -4.24 -11.60 4.25
N THR A 292 -4.09 -10.47 3.54
CA THR A 292 -4.91 -9.28 3.79
C THR A 292 -6.37 -9.48 3.40
N ARG A 293 -6.65 -10.22 2.33
CA ARG A 293 -8.03 -10.50 1.88
C ARG A 293 -8.74 -11.50 2.79
N VAL A 294 -8.04 -12.51 3.28
CA VAL A 294 -8.58 -13.44 4.28
C VAL A 294 -8.89 -12.71 5.59
N ALA A 295 -8.01 -11.82 6.06
CA ALA A 295 -8.28 -10.98 7.22
C ALA A 295 -9.51 -10.06 7.01
N ALA A 296 -9.68 -9.51 5.81
CA ALA A 296 -10.86 -8.70 5.47
C ALA A 296 -12.17 -9.51 5.53
N VAL A 297 -12.17 -10.70 4.92
CA VAL A 297 -13.34 -11.58 4.89
C VAL A 297 -13.71 -12.03 6.30
N THR A 298 -12.75 -12.51 7.08
CA THR A 298 -12.99 -12.97 8.46
C THR A 298 -13.60 -11.87 9.34
N ALA A 299 -13.20 -10.61 9.16
CA ALA A 299 -13.81 -9.47 9.83
C ALA A 299 -15.28 -9.23 9.41
N ILE A 300 -15.59 -9.32 8.10
CA ILE A 300 -16.98 -9.24 7.61
C ILE A 300 -17.85 -10.33 8.25
N LEU A 301 -17.33 -11.57 8.30
CA LEU A 301 -18.07 -12.69 8.90
C LEU A 301 -18.39 -12.41 10.37
N ALA A 302 -17.40 -11.90 11.12
CA ALA A 302 -17.57 -11.55 12.51
C ALA A 302 -18.64 -10.45 12.72
N ILE A 303 -18.64 -9.41 11.87
CA ILE A 303 -19.66 -8.35 11.92
C ILE A 303 -21.06 -8.92 11.66
N GLU A 304 -21.23 -9.78 10.64
CA GLU A 304 -22.51 -10.41 10.32
C GLU A 304 -23.01 -11.34 11.44
N THR A 305 -22.11 -12.09 12.07
CA THR A 305 -22.46 -12.95 13.21
C THR A 305 -23.00 -12.14 14.39
N ILE A 306 -22.41 -10.98 14.70
CA ILE A 306 -22.92 -10.07 15.74
C ILE A 306 -24.29 -9.51 15.34
N LYS A 307 -24.43 -9.00 14.12
CA LYS A 307 -25.69 -8.40 13.62
C LYS A 307 -26.85 -9.38 13.70
N ASN A 308 -26.63 -10.64 13.31
CA ASN A 308 -27.66 -11.68 13.35
C ASN A 308 -28.09 -11.99 14.78
N LYS A 309 -27.18 -11.97 15.76
CA LYS A 309 -27.52 -12.20 17.17
C LYS A 309 -28.21 -11.00 17.81
N VAL A 310 -27.78 -9.78 17.52
CA VAL A 310 -28.45 -8.57 18.04
C VAL A 310 -29.88 -8.47 17.51
N ALA A 311 -30.12 -8.90 16.26
CA ALA A 311 -31.45 -8.95 15.68
C ALA A 311 -32.39 -9.95 16.38
N THR A 312 -31.88 -11.04 16.94
CA THR A 312 -32.69 -12.04 17.68
C THR A 312 -32.94 -11.65 19.14
N LEU A 313 -32.10 -10.79 19.72
CA LEU A 313 -32.23 -10.33 21.12
C LEU A 313 -33.19 -9.15 21.31
N ARG A 314 -33.64 -8.47 20.25
CA ARG A 314 -34.68 -7.43 20.38
C ARG A 314 -36.04 -8.10 20.54
N PRO A 315 -36.75 -7.93 21.67
CA PRO A 315 -38.08 -8.50 21.82
C PRO A 315 -39.00 -7.86 20.78
N SER A 316 -39.59 -8.71 19.94
CA SER A 316 -40.75 -8.33 19.13
C SER A 316 -41.83 -7.87 20.11
N SER A 317 -42.13 -6.58 20.13
CA SER A 317 -43.27 -6.04 20.86
C SER A 317 -44.57 -6.53 20.23
N SER A 318 -44.91 -7.80 20.45
CA SER A 318 -46.28 -8.28 20.37
C SER A 318 -46.86 -8.18 21.77
N ILE A 319 -47.41 -7.00 22.08
CA ILE A 319 -48.37 -6.87 23.17
C ILE A 319 -49.55 -7.78 22.77
N GLY A 320 -49.68 -8.92 23.45
CA GLY A 320 -50.86 -9.76 23.35
C GLY A 320 -52.06 -8.94 23.78
N ARG A 321 -53.03 -8.76 22.87
CA ARG A 321 -54.34 -8.21 23.20
C ARG A 321 -55.01 -9.14 24.21
N VAL A 322 -55.08 -8.72 25.46
CA VAL A 322 -56.10 -9.22 26.39
C VAL A 322 -57.43 -8.69 25.86
N ALA A 323 -58.23 -9.57 25.27
CA ALA A 323 -59.60 -9.24 24.91
C ALA A 323 -60.43 -9.21 26.20
N VAL A 324 -60.64 -8.01 26.73
CA VAL A 324 -61.72 -7.75 27.69
C VAL A 324 -63.02 -7.74 26.87
N GLY A 325 -63.64 -8.91 26.77
CA GLY A 325 -65.02 -9.05 26.33
C GLY A 325 -65.92 -8.96 27.55
N SER A 326 -66.51 -7.79 27.78
CA SER A 326 -67.61 -7.62 28.71
C SER A 326 -68.89 -8.25 28.12
N SER A 327 -69.36 -9.33 28.74
CA SER A 327 -70.79 -9.64 28.74
C SER A 327 -71.11 -10.41 30.03
N LEU A 328 -71.86 -9.73 30.90
CA LEU A 328 -72.53 -10.32 32.05
C LEU A 328 -73.68 -11.20 31.55
N SER A 329 -73.69 -12.49 31.93
CA SER A 329 -74.89 -13.16 32.41
C SER A 329 -74.58 -14.57 32.96
N ASP A 330 -75.23 -14.81 34.10
CA ASP A 330 -75.59 -16.07 34.74
C ASP A 330 -74.67 -16.83 35.70
N ILE A 331 -75.33 -17.24 36.77
CA ILE A 331 -74.89 -17.65 38.10
C ILE A 331 -75.00 -19.18 38.21
N ARG A 332 -74.01 -19.87 38.79
CA ARG A 332 -74.17 -20.74 40.00
C ARG A 332 -72.87 -21.47 40.40
N PRO A 333 -72.71 -21.82 41.69
CA PRO A 333 -71.42 -22.16 42.31
C PRO A 333 -71.29 -23.62 42.76
N THR A 334 -70.10 -24.20 42.62
CA THR A 334 -69.58 -25.37 43.37
C THR A 334 -68.13 -25.59 42.90
N GLU A 335 -67.10 -25.94 43.68
CA GLU A 335 -66.96 -26.39 45.06
C GLU A 335 -65.44 -26.27 45.35
N GLN A 336 -65.05 -25.72 46.50
CA GLN A 336 -63.66 -25.75 46.96
C GLN A 336 -63.28 -27.16 47.37
N LYS A 337 -62.12 -27.64 46.92
CA LYS A 337 -61.39 -28.71 47.61
C LYS A 337 -59.93 -28.30 47.75
N GLU A 338 -59.61 -27.73 48.90
CA GLU A 338 -58.27 -27.71 49.47
C GLU A 338 -57.91 -29.08 50.07
N LEU A 339 -56.61 -29.25 50.36
CA LEU A 339 -55.87 -30.38 50.95
C LEU A 339 -55.35 -31.39 49.90
N GLN A 340 -54.04 -31.57 49.67
CA GLN A 340 -52.91 -31.66 50.60
C GLN A 340 -51.56 -31.30 49.91
N SER A 341 -50.69 -30.57 50.61
CA SER A 341 -49.21 -30.68 50.53
C SER A 341 -48.76 -31.79 51.51
N PRO A 342 -47.52 -32.36 51.50
CA PRO A 342 -46.25 -31.86 50.97
C PRO A 342 -45.49 -32.89 50.09
N THR A 343 -44.45 -32.52 49.34
CA THR A 343 -43.05 -32.66 49.80
C THR A 343 -42.17 -31.73 48.94
N GLN A 344 -41.48 -30.82 49.61
CA GLN A 344 -40.39 -30.04 49.02
C GLN A 344 -39.21 -30.98 48.76
N GLU A 345 -38.93 -31.26 47.50
CA GLU A 345 -37.61 -31.70 47.08
C GLU A 345 -36.82 -30.42 46.77
N SER A 346 -35.80 -30.18 47.58
CA SER A 346 -34.88 -29.06 47.47
C SER A 346 -34.12 -29.15 46.14
N ASP A 347 -34.52 -28.30 45.18
CA ASP A 347 -33.76 -28.01 43.96
C ASP A 347 -32.41 -27.38 44.34
N GLU A 348 -31.40 -28.24 44.47
CA GLU A 348 -30.01 -27.84 44.44
C GLU A 348 -29.72 -27.20 43.07
N PRO A 349 -29.17 -25.96 42.99
CA PRO A 349 -28.90 -25.33 41.70
C PRO A 349 -27.91 -26.21 40.93
N PRO A 350 -28.15 -26.50 39.63
CA PRO A 350 -27.29 -27.42 38.91
C PRO A 350 -25.87 -26.88 38.91
N ALA A 351 -24.97 -27.66 39.51
CA ALA A 351 -23.55 -27.40 39.58
C ALA A 351 -23.05 -26.95 38.20
N GLN A 352 -22.59 -25.70 38.12
CA GLN A 352 -21.94 -25.12 36.95
C GLN A 352 -20.70 -25.98 36.62
N ARG A 353 -20.86 -26.93 35.71
CA ARG A 353 -19.77 -27.81 35.27
C ARG A 353 -18.70 -26.97 34.56
N PRO A 354 -17.45 -26.92 35.05
CA PRO A 354 -16.38 -26.19 34.39
C PRO A 354 -15.68 -27.14 33.40
N PHE A 355 -16.33 -27.47 32.28
CA PHE A 355 -15.67 -28.28 31.24
C PHE A 355 -15.20 -27.38 30.10
N HIS A 356 -14.05 -26.73 30.29
CA HIS A 356 -13.20 -26.44 29.14
C HIS A 356 -12.82 -27.79 28.53
N SER A 357 -13.33 -28.09 27.33
CA SER A 357 -12.99 -29.31 26.59
C SER A 357 -11.47 -29.42 26.44
N LEU A 358 -10.94 -30.65 26.42
CA LEU A 358 -9.50 -30.90 26.21
C LEU A 358 -8.98 -30.15 24.99
N ARG A 359 -9.79 -30.12 23.93
CA ARG A 359 -9.59 -29.35 22.71
C ARG A 359 -9.37 -27.86 22.97
N ALA A 360 -10.26 -27.20 23.73
CA ALA A 360 -10.15 -25.77 24.01
C ALA A 360 -8.84 -25.46 24.77
N ARG A 361 -8.43 -26.34 25.70
CA ARG A 361 -7.14 -26.21 26.41
C ARG A 361 -5.93 -26.37 25.48
N ILE A 362 -6.00 -27.31 24.54
CA ILE A 362 -4.96 -27.49 23.51
C ILE A 362 -4.86 -26.21 22.67
N TYR A 363 -5.99 -25.68 22.20
CA TYR A 363 -6.01 -24.42 21.44
C TYR A 363 -5.40 -23.28 22.25
N ASP A 364 -5.82 -23.10 23.51
CA ASP A 364 -5.32 -22.04 24.38
C ASP A 364 -3.79 -22.16 24.58
N GLY A 365 -3.30 -23.38 24.82
CA GLY A 365 -1.88 -23.66 24.96
C GLY A 365 -1.09 -23.34 23.69
N VAL A 366 -1.59 -23.75 22.51
CA VAL A 366 -0.97 -23.44 21.22
C VAL A 366 -0.95 -21.93 20.98
N SER A 367 -2.06 -21.23 21.24
CA SER A 367 -2.18 -19.78 21.03
C SER A 367 -1.21 -19.01 21.92
N ILE A 368 -1.08 -19.40 23.19
CA ILE A 368 -0.09 -18.81 24.11
C ILE A 368 1.33 -19.07 23.60
N ALA A 369 1.64 -20.30 23.19
CA ALA A 369 2.96 -20.67 22.68
C ALA A 369 3.34 -19.89 21.40
N VAL A 370 2.39 -19.69 20.49
CA VAL A 370 2.59 -18.84 19.30
C VAL A 370 2.87 -17.39 19.69
N GLY A 371 2.13 -16.84 20.66
CA GLY A 371 2.41 -15.50 21.18
C GLY A 371 3.81 -15.39 21.80
N ILE A 372 4.23 -16.37 22.61
CA ILE A 372 5.60 -16.40 23.16
C ILE A 372 6.63 -16.44 22.02
N LEU A 373 6.40 -17.25 20.99
CA LEU A 373 7.31 -17.36 19.85
C LEU A 373 7.46 -16.03 19.10
N VAL A 374 6.34 -15.32 18.85
CA VAL A 374 6.36 -13.98 18.24
C VAL A 374 7.12 -12.99 19.10
N LEU A 375 6.91 -13.02 20.41
CA LEU A 375 7.62 -12.15 21.36
C LEU A 375 9.13 -12.43 21.32
N VAL A 376 9.53 -13.70 21.36
CA VAL A 376 10.93 -14.11 21.26
C VAL A 376 11.56 -13.62 19.96
N PHE A 377 10.90 -13.80 18.81
CA PHE A 377 11.43 -13.32 17.54
C PHE A 377 11.54 -11.81 17.48
N GLN A 378 10.57 -11.08 18.04
CA GLN A 378 10.63 -9.62 18.07
C GLN A 378 11.74 -9.12 18.98
N VAL A 379 11.91 -9.73 20.16
CA VAL A 379 13.01 -9.40 21.09
C VAL A 379 14.35 -9.75 20.46
N GLU A 380 14.49 -10.91 19.83
CA GLU A 380 15.71 -11.32 19.12
C GLU A 380 16.04 -10.34 17.99
N ALA A 381 15.04 -9.93 17.18
CA ALA A 381 15.25 -8.98 16.10
C ALA A 381 15.69 -7.59 16.62
N LEU A 382 15.08 -7.10 17.69
CA LEU A 382 15.44 -5.82 18.32
C LEU A 382 16.82 -5.89 19.00
N ALA A 383 17.13 -7.00 19.67
CA ALA A 383 18.40 -7.23 20.33
C ALA A 383 19.54 -7.48 19.34
N SER A 384 19.25 -8.08 18.18
CA SER A 384 20.26 -8.31 17.14
C SER A 384 20.98 -7.00 16.80
N ASN A 385 20.29 -5.87 16.84
CA ASN A 385 20.85 -4.56 16.53
C ASN A 385 21.78 -3.98 17.59
N THR A 386 21.57 -4.31 18.86
CA THR A 386 22.50 -3.89 19.94
C THR A 386 23.69 -4.82 20.08
N LEU A 387 23.57 -6.06 19.60
CA LEU A 387 24.61 -7.09 19.70
C LEU A 387 25.69 -6.98 18.62
N HIS A 388 25.42 -6.30 17.50
CA HIS A 388 26.46 -6.07 16.49
C HIS A 388 27.42 -4.97 16.95
N ALA A 389 28.68 -5.33 17.16
CA ALA A 389 29.74 -4.36 17.41
C ALA A 389 29.87 -3.40 16.21
N PRO A 390 30.14 -2.11 16.43
CA PRO A 390 30.37 -1.16 15.34
C PRO A 390 31.54 -1.65 14.48
N ILE A 391 31.28 -1.83 13.19
CA ILE A 391 32.30 -2.25 12.23
C ILE A 391 32.93 -0.97 11.66
N PRO A 392 34.27 -0.79 11.75
CA PRO A 392 34.93 0.39 11.22
C PRO A 392 34.57 0.64 9.74
N GLY A 393 34.18 1.88 9.45
CA GLY A 393 33.78 2.34 8.11
C GLY A 393 32.44 1.83 7.59
N LEU A 394 31.67 1.09 8.38
CA LEU A 394 30.30 0.72 8.04
C LEU A 394 29.31 1.55 8.85
N SER A 395 28.40 2.24 8.17
CA SER A 395 27.30 2.97 8.77
C SER A 395 25.97 2.54 8.17
N CYS A 396 24.92 2.52 8.99
CA CYS A 396 23.58 2.18 8.55
C CYS A 396 22.58 3.30 8.89
N ASP A 397 22.04 3.95 7.86
CA ASP A 397 21.11 5.07 8.04
C ASP A 397 19.67 4.60 8.30
N ARG A 398 19.36 3.37 7.86
CA ARG A 398 18.05 2.73 8.00
C ARG A 398 18.21 1.27 8.35
N LEU A 399 18.02 0.96 9.63
CA LEU A 399 18.09 -0.38 10.20
C LEU A 399 16.73 -1.05 10.16
N VAL A 400 16.68 -2.33 9.79
CA VAL A 400 15.43 -3.13 9.77
C VAL A 400 15.56 -4.33 10.73
N TYR A 401 14.47 -5.06 10.95
CA TYR A 401 14.35 -6.03 12.06
C TYR A 401 13.84 -7.40 11.58
N PRO A 402 14.40 -8.01 10.53
CA PRO A 402 13.93 -9.31 10.06
C PRO A 402 14.14 -10.39 11.12
N TRP A 403 13.19 -11.30 11.24
CA TRP A 403 13.29 -12.41 12.19
C TRP A 403 14.40 -13.40 11.80
N ARG A 404 15.13 -13.89 12.82
CA ARG A 404 16.14 -14.96 12.70
C ARG A 404 17.31 -14.66 11.75
N THR A 405 17.74 -13.40 11.66
CA THR A 405 19.00 -13.07 10.98
C THR A 405 20.17 -13.05 11.96
N ARG A 406 21.33 -13.54 11.49
CA ARG A 406 22.63 -13.37 12.16
C ARG A 406 23.56 -12.39 11.45
N LEU A 407 23.15 -11.93 10.27
CA LEU A 407 23.85 -10.91 9.49
C LEU A 407 23.24 -9.55 9.79
N TRP A 408 24.02 -8.49 9.62
CA TRP A 408 23.61 -7.14 10.00
C TRP A 408 22.52 -6.60 9.04
N PRO A 409 21.28 -6.37 9.52
CA PRO A 409 20.13 -6.06 8.67
C PRO A 409 20.03 -4.55 8.37
N CYS A 410 20.82 -4.10 7.40
CA CYS A 410 20.82 -2.72 6.95
C CYS A 410 20.07 -2.53 5.62
N SER A 411 19.25 -1.49 5.52
CA SER A 411 18.56 -1.10 4.29
C SER A 411 19.28 -0.03 3.48
N VAL A 412 19.87 0.95 4.16
CA VAL A 412 20.67 2.02 3.57
C VAL A 412 22.06 1.97 4.17
N LEU A 413 22.98 1.35 3.45
CA LEU A 413 24.35 1.10 3.90
C LEU A 413 25.30 2.14 3.32
N GLU A 414 26.18 2.64 4.18
CA GLU A 414 27.37 3.40 3.80
C GLU A 414 28.63 2.60 4.12
N ILE A 415 29.49 2.50 3.11
CA ILE A 415 30.86 2.02 3.25
C ILE A 415 31.80 3.20 3.02
N ASN A 416 32.30 3.74 4.13
CA ASN A 416 33.29 4.81 4.14
C ASN A 416 34.69 4.18 4.17
N CYS A 417 35.39 4.25 3.05
CA CYS A 417 36.71 3.65 2.85
C CYS A 417 37.77 4.27 3.77
N TYR A 418 37.71 5.58 3.99
CA TYR A 418 38.62 6.28 4.89
C TYR A 418 38.52 5.75 6.33
N ARG A 419 37.29 5.62 6.85
CA ARG A 419 37.03 5.08 8.20
C ARG A 419 37.25 3.58 8.31
N ALA A 420 37.09 2.84 7.21
CA ALA A 420 37.39 1.41 7.15
C ALA A 420 38.90 1.13 7.04
N GLY A 421 39.73 2.15 6.79
CA GLY A 421 41.17 1.97 6.57
C GLY A 421 41.51 1.17 5.30
N THR A 422 40.63 1.20 4.29
CA THR A 422 40.85 0.56 2.98
C THR A 422 40.83 1.60 1.88
N PRO A 423 41.65 1.47 0.82
CA PRO A 423 41.54 2.34 -0.34
C PRO A 423 40.31 2.04 -1.21
N GLY A 424 39.59 0.94 -0.95
CA GLY A 424 38.38 0.54 -1.69
C GLY A 424 38.58 -0.59 -2.70
N LEU A 425 39.43 -1.57 -2.39
CA LEU A 425 39.67 -2.72 -3.26
C LEU A 425 38.52 -3.74 -3.18
N ASP A 426 38.26 -4.46 -4.27
CA ASP A 426 37.17 -5.44 -4.37
C ASP A 426 37.23 -6.48 -3.24
N ALA A 427 38.41 -7.03 -2.95
CA ALA A 427 38.60 -8.02 -1.90
C ALA A 427 38.20 -7.50 -0.50
N ASP A 428 38.49 -6.22 -0.21
CA ASP A 428 38.16 -5.62 1.09
C ASP A 428 36.68 -5.30 1.17
N LEU A 429 36.12 -4.69 0.13
CA LEU A 429 34.70 -4.33 0.05
C LEU A 429 33.81 -5.57 0.07
N THR A 430 34.21 -6.65 -0.60
CA THR A 430 33.50 -7.94 -0.58
C THR A 430 33.47 -8.53 0.83
N ARG A 431 34.56 -8.46 1.61
CA ARG A 431 34.57 -8.91 3.02
C ARG A 431 33.65 -8.08 3.90
N LEU A 432 33.56 -6.77 3.66
CA LEU A 432 32.65 -5.89 4.40
C LEU A 432 31.20 -6.20 4.05
N LEU A 433 30.89 -6.32 2.77
CA LEU A 433 29.55 -6.63 2.25
C LEU A 433 29.05 -8.02 2.68
N ALA A 434 29.94 -8.99 2.87
CA ALA A 434 29.59 -10.32 3.36
C ALA A 434 28.98 -10.34 4.77
N LYS A 435 29.20 -9.27 5.56
CA LYS A 435 28.62 -9.12 6.91
C LYS A 435 27.17 -8.63 6.90
N ILE A 436 26.68 -8.18 5.75
CA ILE A 436 25.37 -7.54 5.59
C ILE A 436 24.33 -8.57 5.19
N TYR A 437 23.14 -8.47 5.78
CA TYR A 437 21.99 -9.24 5.35
C TYR A 437 21.50 -8.73 3.99
N GLN A 438 21.93 -9.40 2.92
CA GLN A 438 21.69 -8.95 1.54
C GLN A 438 20.21 -8.65 1.19
N PRO A 439 19.21 -9.42 1.66
CA PRO A 439 17.82 -9.17 1.31
C PRO A 439 17.26 -7.84 1.83
N SER A 440 17.82 -7.27 2.90
CA SER A 440 17.39 -5.96 3.39
C SER A 440 18.00 -4.79 2.63
N LEU A 441 19.12 -5.02 1.93
CA LEU A 441 19.91 -3.95 1.33
C LEU A 441 19.20 -3.39 0.08
N VAL A 442 18.79 -2.12 0.17
CA VAL A 442 18.08 -1.38 -0.88
C VAL A 442 18.96 -0.28 -1.47
N HIS A 443 19.82 0.31 -0.66
CA HIS A 443 20.77 1.33 -1.11
C HIS A 443 22.15 1.05 -0.52
N VAL A 444 23.16 1.06 -1.38
CA VAL A 444 24.57 1.08 -0.97
C VAL A 444 25.24 2.33 -1.49
N ARG A 445 26.02 2.99 -0.63
CA ARG A 445 26.93 4.07 -1.02
C ARG A 445 28.37 3.74 -0.67
N PHE A 446 29.28 4.12 -1.55
CA PHE A 446 30.72 4.08 -1.30
C PHE A 446 31.23 5.51 -1.16
N THR A 447 31.85 5.83 -0.03
CA THR A 447 32.29 7.19 0.30
C THR A 447 33.79 7.22 0.57
N HIS A 448 34.47 8.26 0.10
CA HIS A 448 35.88 8.53 0.40
C HIS A 448 36.85 7.40 0.02
N CYS A 449 36.61 6.73 -1.11
CA CYS A 449 37.47 5.65 -1.60
C CYS A 449 38.53 6.20 -2.57
N GLY A 450 39.81 6.11 -2.19
CA GLY A 450 40.93 6.62 -2.98
C GLY A 450 41.32 5.78 -4.19
N ALA A 451 40.86 4.52 -4.27
CA ALA A 451 41.13 3.63 -5.40
C ALA A 451 40.03 2.56 -5.54
N LEU A 452 38.79 2.99 -5.81
CA LEU A 452 37.63 2.10 -5.83
C LEU A 452 37.72 1.08 -6.97
N GLU A 453 37.69 -0.20 -6.60
CA GLU A 453 37.39 -1.32 -7.49
C GLU A 453 35.97 -1.80 -7.19
N MET A 454 35.04 -1.60 -8.13
CA MET A 454 33.64 -1.96 -7.92
C MET A 454 33.52 -3.45 -7.59
N PRO A 455 32.97 -3.84 -6.42
CA PRO A 455 33.04 -5.21 -5.98
C PRO A 455 32.10 -6.12 -6.77
N GLN A 456 32.56 -7.32 -7.11
CA GLN A 456 31.80 -8.30 -7.89
C GLN A 456 30.53 -8.75 -7.15
N SER A 457 30.59 -8.75 -5.81
CA SER A 457 29.45 -9.06 -4.95
C SER A 457 28.26 -8.12 -5.14
N ILE A 458 28.44 -6.96 -5.80
CA ILE A 458 27.32 -6.05 -6.12
C ILE A 458 26.20 -6.76 -6.91
N ARG A 459 26.56 -7.82 -7.65
CA ARG A 459 25.63 -8.66 -8.44
C ARG A 459 24.72 -9.55 -7.62
N SER A 460 25.04 -9.80 -6.34
CA SER A 460 24.19 -10.64 -5.49
C SER A 460 23.03 -9.87 -4.86
N PHE A 461 23.06 -8.54 -4.85
CA PHE A 461 22.03 -7.70 -4.23
C PHE A 461 20.82 -7.48 -5.14
N ARG A 462 19.94 -8.47 -5.21
CA ARG A 462 18.71 -8.44 -6.04
C ARG A 462 17.73 -7.32 -5.68
N ASN A 463 17.74 -6.86 -4.42
CA ASN A 463 16.84 -5.81 -3.93
C ASN A 463 17.47 -4.41 -4.00
N LEU A 464 18.70 -4.29 -4.53
CA LEU A 464 19.37 -3.01 -4.69
C LEU A 464 18.56 -2.12 -5.63
N ALA A 465 18.18 -0.95 -5.15
CA ALA A 465 17.41 0.05 -5.86
C ALA A 465 18.23 1.28 -6.24
N HIS A 466 19.28 1.55 -5.46
CA HIS A 466 20.11 2.73 -5.58
C HIS A 466 21.57 2.37 -5.30
N LEU A 467 22.47 2.89 -6.13
CA LEU A 467 23.92 2.87 -5.93
C LEU A 467 24.45 4.31 -5.96
N GLU A 468 25.23 4.70 -4.96
CA GLU A 468 25.82 6.04 -4.84
C GLU A 468 27.35 5.96 -4.67
N LEU A 469 28.09 6.75 -5.45
CA LEU A 469 29.51 7.00 -5.26
C LEU A 469 29.71 8.47 -4.86
N PHE A 470 30.38 8.73 -3.75
CA PHE A 470 30.65 10.08 -3.28
C PHE A 470 32.12 10.27 -2.89
N ASN A 471 32.79 11.24 -3.52
CA ASN A 471 34.21 11.54 -3.30
C ASN A 471 35.08 10.29 -3.48
N VAL A 472 35.12 9.78 -4.71
CA VAL A 472 35.74 8.51 -5.08
C VAL A 472 36.70 8.71 -6.25
N THR A 473 37.87 8.08 -6.20
CA THR A 473 38.71 7.90 -7.39
C THR A 473 38.51 6.48 -7.92
N LEU A 474 37.98 6.36 -9.13
CA LEU A 474 37.68 5.07 -9.73
C LEU A 474 38.98 4.41 -10.24
N ARG A 475 39.26 3.21 -9.75
CA ARG A 475 40.38 2.40 -10.23
C ARG A 475 39.92 1.35 -11.25
N ARG A 476 38.79 0.69 -10.98
CA ARG A 476 38.26 -0.38 -11.84
C ARG A 476 36.76 -0.53 -11.70
N TRP A 477 36.06 -0.61 -12.84
CA TRP A 477 34.66 -1.03 -12.91
C TRP A 477 34.45 -1.75 -14.25
N ASP A 478 34.88 -3.00 -14.27
CA ASP A 478 34.85 -3.85 -15.44
C ASP A 478 33.60 -4.75 -15.48
N ASP A 479 33.58 -5.67 -16.44
CA ASP A 479 32.42 -6.50 -16.72
C ASP A 479 32.10 -7.52 -15.60
N THR A 480 33.04 -7.78 -14.69
CA THR A 480 32.82 -8.71 -13.56
C THR A 480 31.79 -8.16 -12.58
N ALA A 481 31.75 -6.83 -12.43
CA ALA A 481 30.83 -6.08 -11.57
C ALA A 481 29.79 -5.28 -12.37
N THR A 482 29.37 -5.84 -13.51
CA THR A 482 28.36 -5.24 -14.37
C THR A 482 26.99 -5.13 -13.68
N LEU A 483 26.33 -3.99 -13.89
CA LEU A 483 24.93 -3.79 -13.51
C LEU A 483 24.00 -4.23 -14.65
N VAL A 484 23.18 -5.26 -14.40
CA VAL A 484 22.20 -5.78 -15.37
C VAL A 484 20.88 -6.07 -14.70
N ASP A 485 19.78 -5.89 -15.44
CA ASP A 485 18.41 -6.11 -14.95
C ASP A 485 18.17 -7.53 -14.43
N SER A 486 18.83 -8.53 -15.01
CA SER A 486 18.73 -9.93 -14.57
C SER A 486 19.33 -10.19 -13.18
N ALA A 487 20.33 -9.39 -12.77
CA ALA A 487 20.98 -9.49 -11.47
C ALA A 487 20.36 -8.52 -10.45
N GLN A 488 20.07 -7.28 -10.85
CA GLN A 488 19.46 -6.24 -10.01
C GLN A 488 18.19 -5.66 -10.66
N PRO A 489 17.06 -6.39 -10.64
CA PRO A 489 15.82 -5.98 -11.32
C PRO A 489 15.19 -4.71 -10.73
N THR A 490 15.53 -4.37 -9.49
CA THR A 490 15.03 -3.18 -8.80
C THR A 490 15.94 -1.97 -8.95
N LEU A 491 17.14 -2.11 -9.52
CA LEU A 491 18.10 -1.01 -9.58
C LEU A 491 17.63 0.04 -10.58
N GLY A 492 17.28 1.22 -10.10
CA GLY A 492 16.77 2.30 -10.94
C GLY A 492 17.56 3.59 -10.86
N ARG A 493 18.38 3.78 -9.81
CA ARG A 493 19.15 5.00 -9.59
C ARG A 493 20.65 4.73 -9.45
N LEU A 494 21.42 5.61 -10.08
CA LEU A 494 22.87 5.66 -9.94
C LEU A 494 23.31 7.11 -9.75
N TRP A 495 23.96 7.39 -8.62
CA TRP A 495 24.50 8.71 -8.27
C TRP A 495 26.01 8.68 -8.26
N LEU A 496 26.63 9.64 -8.95
CA LEU A 496 28.07 9.77 -9.14
C LEU A 496 28.48 11.19 -8.79
N PHE A 497 28.95 11.41 -7.56
CA PHE A 497 29.28 12.74 -7.05
C PHE A 497 30.76 12.83 -6.68
N HIS A 498 31.48 13.80 -7.25
CA HIS A 498 32.93 13.90 -7.07
C HIS A 498 33.65 12.58 -7.39
N VAL A 499 33.38 12.04 -8.59
CA VAL A 499 34.02 10.81 -9.08
C VAL A 499 35.11 11.16 -10.08
N ALA A 500 36.34 10.78 -9.77
CA ALA A 500 37.51 11.01 -10.62
C ALA A 500 37.92 9.74 -11.39
N ASN A 501 38.67 9.93 -12.48
CA ASN A 501 39.19 8.88 -13.36
C ASN A 501 38.08 8.10 -14.10
N MET A 502 37.10 8.84 -14.62
CA MET A 502 35.94 8.40 -15.36
C MET A 502 35.75 9.24 -16.64
N SER A 503 36.83 9.49 -17.37
CA SER A 503 36.80 10.26 -18.63
C SER A 503 35.87 9.66 -19.69
N THR A 504 35.74 8.33 -19.68
CA THR A 504 34.77 7.55 -20.44
C THR A 504 33.90 6.72 -19.51
N LEU A 505 32.68 6.38 -19.95
CA LEU A 505 31.79 5.50 -19.21
C LEU A 505 32.44 4.11 -19.00
N PRO A 506 32.56 3.60 -17.75
CA PRO A 506 33.10 2.28 -17.47
C PRO A 506 32.31 1.15 -18.14
N SER A 507 32.98 0.03 -18.42
CA SER A 507 32.36 -1.10 -19.12
C SER A 507 31.26 -1.76 -18.27
N GLY A 508 31.41 -1.79 -16.94
CA GLY A 508 30.39 -2.29 -16.01
C GLY A 508 29.09 -1.45 -15.98
N LEU A 509 29.10 -0.23 -16.54
CA LEU A 509 27.92 0.61 -16.78
C LEU A 509 27.39 0.54 -18.21
N SER A 510 28.09 -0.16 -19.10
CA SER A 510 27.82 -0.18 -20.52
C SER A 510 27.14 -1.48 -20.99
N ALA A 511 26.74 -2.37 -20.10
CA ALA A 511 26.18 -3.65 -20.52
C ALA A 511 24.78 -3.56 -21.13
N SER A 512 24.47 -4.54 -21.98
CA SER A 512 23.12 -4.76 -22.50
C SER A 512 22.16 -5.12 -21.36
N GLY A 513 21.02 -4.43 -21.28
CA GLY A 513 20.07 -4.63 -20.19
C GLY A 513 20.48 -3.89 -18.91
N PHE A 514 21.17 -2.76 -19.04
CA PHE A 514 21.45 -1.86 -17.93
C PHE A 514 20.15 -1.44 -17.24
N PRO A 515 20.02 -1.58 -15.91
CA PRO A 515 18.72 -1.46 -15.25
C PRO A 515 18.33 -0.02 -14.88
N VAL A 516 19.30 0.88 -14.75
CA VAL A 516 19.12 2.24 -14.23
C VAL A 516 18.37 3.12 -15.24
N VAL A 517 17.41 3.88 -14.71
CA VAL A 517 16.58 4.84 -15.47
C VAL A 517 16.76 6.29 -15.00
N ASP A 518 17.38 6.49 -13.85
CA ASP A 518 17.72 7.80 -13.29
C ASP A 518 19.23 7.81 -12.97
N LEU A 519 19.98 8.41 -13.89
CA LEU A 519 21.42 8.62 -13.76
C LEU A 519 21.69 10.06 -13.36
N GLN A 520 22.44 10.24 -12.29
CA GLN A 520 22.87 11.55 -11.83
C GLN A 520 24.37 11.57 -11.61
N SER A 521 25.01 12.56 -12.23
CA SER A 521 26.44 12.77 -12.17
C SER A 521 26.71 14.26 -11.97
N CYS A 522 27.56 14.60 -11.00
CA CYS A 522 27.98 15.96 -10.72
C CYS A 522 29.44 15.96 -10.25
N HIS A 523 30.24 16.89 -10.79
CA HIS A 523 31.69 16.95 -10.57
C HIS A 523 32.40 15.64 -10.95
N THR A 524 32.37 15.32 -12.24
CA THR A 524 33.11 14.18 -12.80
C THR A 524 34.01 14.61 -13.95
N ASP A 525 34.97 13.79 -14.34
CA ASP A 525 35.84 14.04 -15.49
C ASP A 525 35.30 13.47 -16.80
N LEU A 526 34.04 13.03 -16.84
CA LEU A 526 33.37 12.45 -18.01
C LEU A 526 33.35 13.46 -19.18
N ALA A 527 33.90 13.05 -20.32
CA ALA A 527 34.04 13.89 -21.50
C ALA A 527 33.14 13.46 -22.67
N SER A 528 32.75 12.17 -22.73
CA SER A 528 31.89 11.65 -23.79
C SER A 528 31.10 10.41 -23.35
N LEU A 529 30.07 10.08 -24.11
CA LEU A 529 29.30 8.83 -23.96
C LEU A 529 29.44 7.96 -25.22
N PRO A 530 29.44 6.62 -25.08
CA PRO A 530 29.38 5.70 -26.21
C PRO A 530 28.17 5.97 -27.12
N SER A 531 28.36 5.91 -28.45
CA SER A 531 27.31 6.23 -29.44
C SER A 531 26.20 5.17 -29.52
N ASP A 532 26.52 3.94 -29.13
CA ASP A 532 25.64 2.78 -29.13
C ASP A 532 24.89 2.59 -27.80
N LEU A 533 25.06 3.48 -26.82
CA LEU A 533 24.45 3.33 -25.48
C LEU A 533 22.93 3.10 -25.54
N HIS A 534 22.24 3.77 -26.47
CA HIS A 534 20.80 3.65 -26.70
C HIS A 534 20.31 2.23 -27.08
N THR A 535 21.20 1.34 -27.53
CA THR A 535 20.85 -0.07 -27.82
C THR A 535 21.00 -0.96 -26.58
N ARG A 536 21.73 -0.49 -25.56
CA ARG A 536 22.09 -1.26 -24.36
C ARG A 536 21.35 -0.79 -23.11
N TRP A 537 21.11 0.52 -23.00
CA TRP A 537 20.37 1.17 -21.92
C TRP A 537 18.86 1.19 -22.19
N PRO A 538 18.04 1.45 -21.17
CA PRO A 538 16.62 1.67 -21.36
C PRO A 538 16.36 2.81 -22.34
N SER A 539 15.43 2.61 -23.28
CA SER A 539 15.06 3.60 -24.29
C SER A 539 14.28 4.80 -23.70
N LEU A 540 13.78 4.66 -22.47
CA LEU A 540 13.07 5.69 -21.75
C LEU A 540 13.70 5.90 -20.36
N MET A 541 14.39 7.01 -20.20
CA MET A 541 15.03 7.42 -18.95
C MET A 541 14.10 8.34 -18.16
N SER A 542 14.06 8.20 -16.84
CA SER A 542 13.42 9.19 -15.96
C SER A 542 14.24 10.48 -15.92
N ARG A 543 15.55 10.36 -15.75
CA ARG A 543 16.47 11.50 -15.67
C ARG A 543 17.84 11.11 -16.18
N VAL A 544 18.47 12.03 -16.90
CA VAL A 544 19.90 11.96 -17.23
C VAL A 544 20.53 13.28 -16.84
N SER A 545 21.43 13.22 -15.86
CA SER A 545 22.14 14.36 -15.30
C SER A 545 23.64 14.14 -15.40
N LEU A 546 24.32 15.05 -16.10
CA LEU A 546 25.76 15.07 -16.38
C LEU A 546 26.27 16.49 -16.14
N GLU A 547 26.28 16.91 -14.89
CA GLU A 547 26.56 18.29 -14.47
C GLU A 547 28.02 18.45 -14.04
N SER A 548 28.55 19.67 -14.16
CA SER A 548 29.95 20.01 -13.82
C SER A 548 30.94 18.94 -14.28
N SER A 549 30.77 18.49 -15.52
CA SER A 549 31.57 17.45 -16.16
C SER A 549 32.52 18.09 -17.17
N LYS A 550 33.20 17.28 -18.00
CA LYS A 550 34.11 17.78 -19.05
C LYS A 550 33.47 17.71 -20.45
N LEU A 551 32.14 17.84 -20.52
CA LEU A 551 31.42 17.80 -21.80
C LEU A 551 31.67 19.09 -22.59
N GLY A 552 32.31 18.95 -23.76
CA GLY A 552 32.47 20.03 -24.73
C GLY A 552 31.26 20.18 -25.65
N GLU A 553 30.54 19.10 -25.91
CA GLU A 553 29.30 19.07 -26.68
C GLU A 553 28.30 18.09 -26.06
N ILE A 554 27.03 18.23 -26.44
CA ILE A 554 25.98 17.30 -26.01
C ILE A 554 26.16 15.97 -26.74
N PRO A 555 26.36 14.84 -26.04
CA PRO A 555 26.56 13.55 -26.69
C PRO A 555 25.38 13.16 -27.59
N ARG A 556 25.67 12.76 -28.83
CA ARG A 556 24.67 12.41 -29.87
C ARG A 556 23.74 11.25 -29.49
N VAL A 557 24.07 10.50 -28.44
CA VAL A 557 23.25 9.42 -27.92
C VAL A 557 22.11 9.91 -27.03
N LEU A 558 22.23 11.09 -26.42
CA LEU A 558 21.21 11.61 -25.48
C LEU A 558 19.81 11.79 -26.10
N PRO A 559 19.65 12.31 -27.34
CA PRO A 559 18.34 12.36 -28.00
C PRO A 559 17.65 10.99 -28.08
N LYS A 560 18.43 9.92 -28.25
CA LYS A 560 17.93 8.54 -28.41
C LYS A 560 17.50 7.89 -27.10
N LEU A 561 17.97 8.36 -25.94
CA LEU A 561 17.63 7.82 -24.61
C LEU A 561 16.32 8.38 -24.03
N ARG A 562 15.69 9.36 -24.70
CA ARG A 562 14.37 9.93 -24.38
C ARG A 562 14.13 10.21 -22.88
N ALA A 563 15.02 10.95 -22.21
CA ALA A 563 14.86 11.29 -20.79
C ALA A 563 13.77 12.34 -20.46
N PHE A 564 12.96 12.18 -19.40
CA PHE A 564 11.99 13.22 -18.96
C PHE A 564 12.66 14.44 -18.31
N ALA A 565 13.77 14.24 -17.63
CA ALA A 565 14.57 15.31 -17.04
C ALA A 565 15.99 15.28 -17.61
N LEU A 566 16.48 16.44 -18.06
CA LEU A 566 17.84 16.62 -18.57
C LEU A 566 18.55 17.68 -17.75
N GLN A 567 19.73 17.34 -17.23
CA GLN A 567 20.56 18.25 -16.44
C GLN A 567 22.00 18.21 -16.96
N LEU A 568 22.47 19.33 -17.48
CA LEU A 568 23.76 19.50 -18.17
C LEU A 568 24.43 20.81 -17.71
N ALA A 569 24.11 21.29 -16.51
CA ALA A 569 24.65 22.53 -15.97
C ALA A 569 26.16 22.44 -15.70
N GLY A 570 26.85 23.59 -15.69
CA GLY A 570 28.26 23.68 -15.30
C GLY A 570 29.24 23.01 -16.28
N ASN A 571 28.82 22.75 -17.52
CA ASN A 571 29.71 22.30 -18.59
C ASN A 571 30.20 23.50 -19.43
N ASN A 572 30.80 23.24 -20.58
CA ASN A 572 31.24 24.28 -21.53
C ASN A 572 30.52 24.16 -22.88
N LEU A 573 29.21 23.93 -22.84
CA LEU A 573 28.40 23.69 -24.03
C LEU A 573 28.21 24.97 -24.85
N GLU A 574 28.38 24.86 -26.16
CA GLU A 574 28.19 25.96 -27.11
C GLU A 574 26.77 26.03 -27.68
N ARG A 575 26.14 24.88 -27.89
CA ARG A 575 24.81 24.79 -28.50
C ARG A 575 24.04 23.59 -27.96
N VAL A 576 22.71 23.73 -27.94
CA VAL A 576 21.79 22.61 -27.75
C VAL A 576 21.28 22.20 -29.14
N PRO A 577 21.40 20.93 -29.57
CA PRO A 577 20.92 20.49 -30.88
C PRO A 577 19.39 20.34 -30.89
N ASP A 578 18.75 20.71 -31.99
CA ASP A 578 17.30 20.63 -32.17
C ASP A 578 16.75 19.23 -31.87
N GLU A 579 17.43 18.20 -32.33
CA GLU A 579 17.11 16.78 -32.11
C GLU A 579 16.96 16.41 -30.62
N LEU A 580 17.62 17.13 -29.72
CA LEU A 580 17.53 16.86 -28.28
C LEU A 580 16.16 17.25 -27.72
N LEU A 581 15.50 18.27 -28.28
CA LEU A 581 14.29 18.88 -27.74
C LEU A 581 13.07 18.73 -28.66
N ALA A 582 13.24 18.63 -29.98
CA ALA A 582 12.15 18.61 -30.95
C ALA A 582 11.08 17.55 -30.64
N GLY A 583 9.83 18.00 -30.50
CA GLY A 583 8.66 17.17 -30.19
C GLY A 583 8.61 16.63 -28.76
N ARG A 584 9.45 17.11 -27.85
CA ARG A 584 9.59 16.56 -26.50
C ARG A 584 8.89 17.39 -25.43
N VAL A 585 8.45 16.67 -24.40
CA VAL A 585 7.91 17.23 -23.16
C VAL A 585 8.82 16.78 -22.03
N LEU A 586 9.50 17.75 -21.40
CA LEU A 586 10.39 17.53 -20.28
C LEU A 586 9.72 18.00 -18.99
N THR A 587 10.07 17.39 -17.87
CA THR A 587 9.76 17.96 -16.55
C THR A 587 10.74 19.07 -16.23
N THR A 588 12.03 18.84 -16.47
CA THR A 588 13.08 19.81 -16.16
C THR A 588 14.20 19.81 -17.21
N LEU A 589 14.67 21.00 -17.56
CA LEU A 589 15.88 21.22 -18.36
C LEU A 589 16.84 22.15 -17.61
N TYR A 590 17.98 21.64 -17.15
CA TYR A 590 19.04 22.43 -16.51
C TYR A 590 20.23 22.52 -17.45
N ILE A 591 20.55 23.73 -17.89
CA ILE A 591 21.69 24.04 -18.78
C ILE A 591 22.42 25.31 -18.32
N SER A 592 22.21 25.69 -17.06
CA SER A 592 22.84 26.85 -16.44
C SER A 592 24.36 26.70 -16.34
N SER A 593 25.05 27.83 -16.14
CA SER A 593 26.51 27.89 -16.04
C SER A 593 27.25 27.31 -17.26
N ASN A 594 26.64 27.39 -18.46
CA ASN A 594 27.28 27.13 -19.74
C ASN A 594 27.51 28.49 -20.45
N PRO A 595 28.65 29.17 -20.23
CA PRO A 595 28.84 30.56 -20.66
C PRO A 595 28.92 30.73 -22.19
N ARG A 596 29.26 29.66 -22.94
CA ARG A 596 29.31 29.68 -24.41
C ARG A 596 27.93 29.51 -25.06
N LEU A 597 26.92 29.07 -24.30
CA LEU A 597 25.59 28.84 -24.83
C LEU A 597 24.87 30.17 -25.06
N SER A 598 24.56 30.48 -26.32
CA SER A 598 24.02 31.78 -26.74
C SER A 598 22.56 31.77 -27.21
N SER A 599 22.00 30.59 -27.47
CA SER A 599 20.62 30.43 -27.94
C SER A 599 20.04 29.07 -27.56
N LEU A 600 18.70 29.03 -27.43
CA LEU A 600 17.94 27.79 -27.31
C LEU A 600 17.36 27.39 -28.69
N PRO A 601 17.12 26.09 -28.94
CA PRO A 601 16.48 25.61 -30.15
C PRO A 601 15.10 26.22 -30.36
N ASP A 602 14.87 26.77 -31.55
CA ASP A 602 13.59 27.32 -31.97
C ASP A 602 12.74 26.27 -32.69
N VAL A 603 12.50 25.16 -31.98
CA VAL A 603 11.66 24.03 -32.41
C VAL A 603 10.50 23.85 -31.44
N ASP A 604 9.52 23.02 -31.79
CA ASP A 604 8.43 22.69 -30.88
C ASP A 604 8.93 21.79 -29.74
N TRP A 605 8.97 22.32 -28.53
CA TRP A 605 9.29 21.57 -27.30
C TRP A 605 8.71 22.28 -26.09
N PHE A 606 8.62 21.57 -24.96
CA PHE A 606 8.14 22.13 -23.70
C PHE A 606 8.89 21.53 -22.51
N ALA A 607 9.13 22.35 -21.49
CA ALA A 607 9.56 21.89 -20.19
C ALA A 607 8.80 22.64 -19.09
N GLU A 608 8.41 21.97 -18.01
CA GLU A 608 7.77 22.65 -16.87
C GLU A 608 8.73 23.62 -16.18
N TYR A 609 10.01 23.26 -16.10
CA TYR A 609 11.06 24.09 -15.52
C TYR A 609 12.32 24.10 -16.41
N VAL A 610 12.85 25.30 -16.67
CA VAL A 610 14.08 25.52 -17.46
C VAL A 610 15.02 26.42 -16.66
N ASP A 611 16.26 25.98 -16.45
CA ASP A 611 17.31 26.78 -15.84
C ASP A 611 18.40 27.09 -16.87
N ILE A 612 18.49 28.37 -17.25
CA ILE A 612 19.50 28.92 -18.16
C ILE A 612 20.37 29.98 -17.48
N ARG A 613 20.38 30.05 -16.14
CA ARG A 613 21.17 31.05 -15.40
C ARG A 613 22.65 31.01 -15.79
N ALA A 614 23.31 32.16 -15.76
CA ALA A 614 24.73 32.29 -16.11
C ALA A 614 25.11 31.70 -17.50
N THR A 615 24.22 31.85 -18.49
CA THR A 615 24.50 31.56 -19.91
C THR A 615 24.52 32.86 -20.72
N ASN A 616 24.87 32.79 -22.00
CA ASN A 616 24.84 33.93 -22.92
C ASN A 616 23.54 33.98 -23.77
N VAL A 617 22.48 33.30 -23.32
CA VAL A 617 21.20 33.25 -24.04
C VAL A 617 20.53 34.63 -24.04
N SER A 618 20.26 35.14 -25.24
CA SER A 618 19.67 36.48 -25.45
C SER A 618 18.27 36.46 -26.05
N ARG A 619 17.78 35.32 -26.53
CA ARG A 619 16.47 35.17 -27.17
C ARG A 619 15.77 33.90 -26.69
N LEU A 620 14.47 34.01 -26.45
CA LEU A 620 13.60 32.89 -26.09
C LEU A 620 13.02 32.23 -27.36
N PRO A 621 12.72 30.92 -27.34
CA PRO A 621 12.05 30.23 -28.44
C PRO A 621 10.62 30.75 -28.69
N ALA A 622 10.13 30.62 -29.92
CA ALA A 622 8.81 31.10 -30.34
C ALA A 622 7.64 30.44 -29.59
N TRP A 623 7.80 29.22 -29.08
CA TRP A 623 6.75 28.55 -28.28
C TRP A 623 6.41 29.31 -26.98
N THR A 624 7.37 30.06 -26.42
CA THR A 624 7.13 30.82 -25.17
C THR A 624 6.07 31.91 -25.35
N GLN A 625 5.93 32.41 -26.58
CA GLN A 625 5.00 33.48 -26.94
C GLN A 625 3.66 32.97 -27.49
N ARG A 626 3.56 31.68 -27.82
CA ARG A 626 2.31 31.09 -28.33
C ARG A 626 1.29 30.91 -27.22
N GLN A 627 0.02 31.13 -27.51
CA GLN A 627 -1.05 30.80 -26.58
C GLN A 627 -1.13 29.27 -26.44
N PRO A 628 -1.26 28.73 -25.23
CA PRO A 628 -1.27 27.29 -25.04
C PRO A 628 -2.52 26.65 -25.62
N ASP A 629 -2.36 25.72 -26.56
CA ASP A 629 -3.47 25.00 -27.17
C ASP A 629 -4.14 24.06 -26.16
N ALA A 630 -5.46 24.20 -25.96
CA ALA A 630 -6.25 23.35 -25.07
C ALA A 630 -6.16 21.83 -25.39
N ASN A 631 -5.77 21.47 -26.61
CA ASN A 631 -5.51 20.09 -27.02
C ASN A 631 -4.07 19.65 -26.77
N ALA A 632 -3.08 20.55 -26.84
CA ALA A 632 -1.72 20.24 -26.42
C ALA A 632 -1.73 19.89 -24.93
N SER A 633 -2.47 20.68 -24.11
CA SER A 633 -2.78 20.46 -22.67
C SER A 633 -3.11 19.00 -22.31
N ARG A 634 -3.75 18.24 -23.21
CA ARG A 634 -4.16 16.85 -22.98
C ARG A 634 -3.01 15.84 -23.04
N ASN A 635 -1.96 16.09 -23.82
CA ASN A 635 -0.75 15.27 -23.81
C ASN A 635 0.15 15.56 -22.59
N TYR A 636 -0.04 16.71 -21.93
CA TYR A 636 0.68 17.08 -20.71
C TYR A 636 0.05 16.51 -19.42
N LEU A 637 -1.14 15.88 -19.49
CA LEU A 637 -1.81 15.24 -18.35
C LEU A 637 -1.15 13.92 -17.89
N VAL A 638 -0.13 13.44 -18.61
CA VAL A 638 0.57 12.18 -18.28
C VAL A 638 1.47 12.33 -17.02
N ALA A 639 1.60 13.54 -16.48
CA ALA A 639 2.23 13.84 -15.19
C ALA A 639 1.25 13.90 -13.99
N GLY A 640 0.06 13.28 -14.09
CA GLY A 640 -0.72 12.91 -12.90
C GLY A 640 -1.58 14.00 -12.24
N ARG A 641 -2.00 15.06 -12.94
CA ARG A 641 -3.04 15.98 -12.45
C ARG A 641 -4.14 16.19 -13.50
N THR A 642 -5.40 16.08 -13.07
CA THR A 642 -6.61 16.15 -13.91
C THR A 642 -7.24 17.55 -14.00
N ASP A 643 -6.54 18.60 -13.57
CA ASP A 643 -7.17 19.91 -13.29
C ASP A 643 -7.41 20.81 -14.52
N GLY A 644 -6.95 20.42 -15.72
CA GLY A 644 -7.22 21.20 -16.94
C GLY A 644 -6.62 22.62 -16.97
N SER A 645 -5.88 23.03 -15.93
CA SER A 645 -5.14 24.28 -15.88
C SER A 645 -3.92 24.19 -16.78
N VAL A 646 -3.80 25.11 -17.73
CA VAL A 646 -2.58 25.22 -18.53
C VAL A 646 -1.47 25.74 -17.63
N ARG A 647 -0.42 24.95 -17.43
CA ARG A 647 0.80 25.41 -16.76
C ARG A 647 1.71 26.14 -17.74
N GLN A 648 2.07 27.37 -17.38
CA GLN A 648 3.19 28.08 -18.01
C GLN A 648 4.51 27.44 -17.58
N ALA A 649 5.48 27.36 -18.49
CA ALA A 649 6.84 26.95 -18.16
C ALA A 649 7.51 27.99 -17.25
N VAL A 650 8.30 27.57 -16.26
CA VAL A 650 9.12 28.49 -15.46
C VAL A 650 10.55 28.49 -15.99
N ILE A 651 11.07 29.65 -16.35
CA ILE A 651 12.41 29.84 -16.91
C ILE A 651 13.24 30.71 -15.95
N GLU A 652 14.27 30.15 -15.32
CA GLU A 652 15.24 30.94 -14.55
C GLU A 652 16.38 31.42 -15.46
N ALA A 653 16.53 32.74 -15.58
CA ALA A 653 17.44 33.36 -16.53
C ALA A 653 18.40 34.41 -15.91
N THR A 654 18.51 34.47 -14.59
CA THR A 654 19.45 35.37 -13.89
C THR A 654 20.88 35.24 -14.45
N GLY A 655 21.51 36.38 -14.72
CA GLY A 655 22.87 36.43 -15.27
C GLY A 655 22.97 36.24 -16.78
N THR A 656 21.85 36.08 -17.49
CA THR A 656 21.81 36.07 -18.96
C THR A 656 21.59 37.47 -19.55
N PRO A 657 21.91 37.70 -20.83
CA PRO A 657 21.54 38.92 -21.54
C PRO A 657 20.04 39.24 -21.54
N LEU A 658 19.14 38.24 -21.46
CA LEU A 658 17.68 38.45 -21.37
C LEU A 658 17.31 39.35 -20.18
N CYS A 659 17.94 39.09 -19.03
CA CYS A 659 17.64 39.78 -17.78
C CYS A 659 18.34 41.12 -17.60
N ARG A 660 19.10 41.60 -18.60
CA ARG A 660 19.75 42.93 -18.54
C ARG A 660 18.82 44.07 -18.95
N ALA A 661 17.78 43.77 -19.75
CA ALA A 661 16.88 44.77 -20.33
C ALA A 661 15.43 44.66 -19.83
N GLU A 662 15.12 43.64 -19.04
CA GLU A 662 13.75 43.25 -18.69
C GLU A 662 13.47 43.33 -17.18
N PRO A 663 12.18 43.44 -16.77
CA PRO A 663 11.79 43.41 -15.36
C PRO A 663 12.24 42.11 -14.66
N SER A 664 12.30 42.14 -13.32
CA SER A 664 12.67 40.98 -12.49
C SER A 664 11.86 39.71 -12.77
N VAL A 665 10.65 39.86 -13.33
CA VAL A 665 9.77 38.79 -13.81
C VAL A 665 9.14 39.20 -15.13
N LEU A 666 9.27 38.37 -16.17
CA LEU A 666 8.56 38.51 -17.44
C LEU A 666 7.50 37.41 -17.57
N VAL A 667 6.24 37.78 -17.77
CA VAL A 667 5.14 36.82 -17.97
C VAL A 667 4.78 36.78 -19.45
N LEU A 668 4.95 35.62 -20.07
CA LEU A 668 4.60 35.31 -21.45
C LEU A 668 3.39 34.36 -21.48
N PRO A 669 2.67 34.24 -22.62
CA PRO A 669 1.50 33.36 -22.72
C PRO A 669 1.76 31.92 -22.27
N SER A 670 2.91 31.34 -22.60
CA SER A 670 3.28 29.95 -22.27
C SER A 670 4.47 29.81 -21.32
N ALA A 671 5.05 30.92 -20.82
CA ALA A 671 6.21 30.87 -19.94
C ALA A 671 6.28 32.05 -18.96
N ILE A 672 6.94 31.85 -17.81
CA ILE A 672 7.29 32.88 -16.83
C ILE A 672 8.81 32.89 -16.73
N VAL A 673 9.44 34.02 -17.02
CA VAL A 673 10.89 34.19 -16.91
C VAL A 673 11.22 34.92 -15.61
N LEU A 674 12.16 34.38 -14.85
CA LEU A 674 12.61 34.89 -13.57
C LEU A 674 14.06 35.41 -13.71
N CYS A 675 14.25 36.70 -13.42
CA CYS A 675 15.51 37.42 -13.59
C CYS A 675 16.20 37.84 -12.29
N ALA A 676 15.55 37.65 -11.15
CA ALA A 676 16.04 38.02 -9.82
C ALA A 676 16.13 36.82 -8.88
N THR A 677 16.69 35.71 -9.37
CA THR A 677 16.96 34.50 -8.55
C THR A 677 18.43 34.46 -8.13
N SER A 678 18.78 33.66 -7.13
CA SER A 678 20.20 33.46 -6.79
C SER A 678 20.92 32.77 -7.95
N LEU A 679 22.15 33.19 -8.25
CA LEU A 679 22.99 32.48 -9.22
C LEU A 679 23.30 31.05 -8.70
N PRO A 680 23.54 30.09 -9.61
CA PRO A 680 23.98 28.75 -9.22
C PRO A 680 25.35 28.84 -8.53
N THR A 681 25.49 28.30 -7.33
CA THR A 681 26.72 28.39 -6.53
C THR A 681 27.69 27.22 -6.75
N HIS A 682 27.24 26.08 -7.30
CA HIS A 682 28.04 24.85 -7.37
C HIS A 682 28.03 24.13 -8.73
N GLY A 683 27.54 24.77 -9.80
CA GLY A 683 27.52 24.17 -11.15
C GLY A 683 26.69 22.88 -11.29
N CYS A 684 25.94 22.49 -10.26
CA CYS A 684 25.05 21.33 -10.25
C CYS A 684 23.67 21.73 -9.72
N SER A 685 22.63 21.07 -10.20
CA SER A 685 21.24 21.27 -9.81
C SER A 685 20.94 20.78 -8.39
N PHE A 686 21.81 19.94 -7.83
CA PHE A 686 21.67 19.39 -6.47
C PHE A 686 22.37 20.26 -5.42
N PRO A 687 21.84 20.31 -4.18
CA PRO A 687 22.48 21.02 -3.09
C PRO A 687 23.71 20.23 -2.59
N MET A 688 24.84 20.41 -3.27
CA MET A 688 26.07 19.66 -2.99
C MET A 688 26.57 19.84 -1.56
N ASP A 689 26.42 21.02 -0.98
CA ASP A 689 26.77 21.28 0.43
C ASP A 689 25.95 20.41 1.40
N TYR A 690 24.65 20.24 1.11
CA TYR A 690 23.76 19.37 1.89
C TYR A 690 24.14 17.90 1.75
N ILE A 691 24.48 17.46 0.54
CA ILE A 691 24.94 16.09 0.28
C ILE A 691 26.27 15.85 1.02
N ALA A 692 27.25 16.75 0.88
CA ALA A 692 28.55 16.65 1.51
C ALA A 692 28.47 16.67 3.04
N ALA A 693 27.61 17.51 3.63
CA ALA A 693 27.41 17.55 5.09
C ALA A 693 26.92 16.21 5.66
N ARG A 694 26.23 15.40 4.85
CA ARG A 694 25.75 14.05 5.23
C ARG A 694 26.71 12.94 4.83
N ARG A 695 27.88 13.27 4.28
CA ARG A 695 28.95 12.34 3.91
C ARG A 695 30.28 12.85 4.48
N PRO A 696 30.38 12.96 5.82
CA PRO A 696 31.63 13.40 6.45
C PRO A 696 32.72 12.35 6.27
N LEU A 697 33.96 12.82 6.18
CA LEU A 697 35.17 11.99 6.19
C LEU A 697 35.13 10.93 7.30
#